data_AF-A0A817JA50-F1
#
_entry.id   AF-A0A817JA50-F1
#
_cell.length_a   1.000
_cell.length_b   1.000
_cell.length_c   1.000
_cell.angle_alpha   90.00
_cell.angle_beta   90.00
_cell.angle_gamma   90.00
#
_symmetry.space_group_name_H-M   'P 1'
#
loop_
_entity.id
_entity.type
_entity.pdbx_description
1 polymer ?
#
loop_
_entity_poly.entity_id
_entity_poly.type
_entity_poly.pdbx_seq_one_letter_code
_entity_poly.pdbx_strand_id
1 'polypeptide(L)'
;MSREYPDMCVDEHQLFGTLTGLTSGLLLSSLAVNNHKMERYPYRKLIVPFGELRSEKTFNIDHQTVIIQRSSSVSFLHQYFVFILNDRLKILQSIDSSTGWLYLAFLHTMTSHPLPDQYTGMTGMERAFQLLHSAGCWSDQPFDFLSLNILSQIADISPKVDYYPEHLTRMAKIDWNNNGIPYSMQHFGYYLIAKQLIETTQQLGFMYSSSICTKMPEIFENKLYNESLLKILYWNYRDSYNPIARLPTEIEENILCSLHATPYQTAPNYCSHAINHTIVRPIDDLYKKGNVNLKDCSRQHWLPLSQWLNDENNLKTTWIGLLKMIHNLKVTTILNNRDEIERCEKLINFLYYVSGKLKTKPFYFQMLKKALKMPAALMTIVTCPPFIEYSDIEEISVIRKRINLPSDYTSDIRNRIIAEIEHSWQNNCYYEDKSKLTTSSERLQVNKLLTSWGNNRKLRSFLESIQNLLCSAPIEQFCTNILYNPQKFAGESVEEHYQLQVKWTNKLIDKKLLESAFRKFYFPNTGHFNKSKISSQTANKRVTFPNHIFPSVNHKETTLSEIGNYFENQLNKSWKKFLLDEPSRKEDPSIEEIKERLNCLQKESTQSWNALIESITASNEQLFEIGLLSRITPTNLITLLQQNIEKCPLNNDQITLLGGTLVCWTLELQLERALHYAIHDKLADFVKEISNIPHSNWKPFEHVFWLILELEMNITIREIQIDVARHMMQTGMATNQTTVKNLVMQMNMGEGKTSVILPMLAASLALSDSSLVRIVVLKSLFPTNYQSLRCRLGGLLNKRIFPFLCRRDMNFNGKQINHIYNRLKQDLHNCDVILTSPENILSFDLLTIGKCHRNEFDVGHCVLTVQRWLKSFTRDVLDESDEILHPKYQLIYTVGNQQNVDGGAECWNTIQTIPHLVKKHAVSISKHFSEEVCYKSPAQ
;
A
#
# COMPACT_ATOMS: atom_id res chain seq x y z
N MET A 1 30.15 1.60 10.13
CA MET A 1 29.59 2.96 9.93
C MET A 1 29.55 3.27 8.45
N SER A 2 28.43 3.80 7.96
CA SER A 2 28.34 4.34 6.60
C SER A 2 29.11 5.67 6.51
N ARG A 3 29.77 5.92 5.37
CA ARG A 3 30.41 7.22 5.08
C ARG A 3 29.44 8.22 4.45
N GLU A 4 28.43 7.73 3.74
CA GLU A 4 27.42 8.55 3.05
C GLU A 4 26.24 8.92 3.94
N TYR A 5 25.87 8.03 4.87
CA TYR A 5 24.81 8.25 5.84
C TYR A 5 25.42 8.33 7.24
N PRO A 6 25.65 9.54 7.77
CA PRO A 6 26.14 9.74 9.12
C PRO A 6 25.25 9.00 10.13
N ASP A 7 25.85 8.53 11.21
CA ASP A 7 25.16 7.89 12.33
C ASP A 7 24.45 6.55 12.01
N MET A 8 24.62 6.00 10.78
CA MET A 8 24.03 4.72 10.35
C MET A 8 25.07 3.60 10.17
N CYS A 9 24.68 2.36 10.47
CA CYS A 9 25.44 1.13 10.18
C CYS A 9 24.58 0.11 9.45
N VAL A 10 25.22 -0.96 8.96
CA VAL A 10 24.53 -2.13 8.44
C VAL A 10 23.79 -2.80 9.59
N ASP A 11 22.49 -3.04 9.42
CA ASP A 11 21.68 -3.73 10.42
C ASP A 11 22.11 -5.21 10.52
N GLU A 12 22.30 -5.74 11.72
CA GLU A 12 22.60 -7.17 11.91
C GLU A 12 21.46 -8.06 11.40
N HIS A 13 20.22 -7.54 11.44
CA HIS A 13 19.03 -8.22 10.97
C HIS A 13 18.56 -7.63 9.63
N GLN A 14 19.07 -8.19 8.54
CA GLN A 14 18.69 -7.79 7.18
C GLN A 14 17.24 -8.20 6.79
N LEU A 15 16.57 -9.04 7.58
CA LEU A 15 15.15 -9.41 7.39
C LEU A 15 14.25 -8.47 8.20
N PHE A 16 13.41 -7.71 7.50
CA PHE A 16 12.51 -6.72 8.10
C PHE A 16 11.02 -6.96 7.83
N GLY A 17 10.67 -8.05 7.14
CA GLY A 17 9.30 -8.58 7.05
C GLY A 17 8.51 -8.26 5.79
N THR A 18 9.09 -7.54 4.81
CA THR A 18 8.54 -7.36 3.44
C THR A 18 9.65 -7.56 2.41
N LEU A 19 9.30 -7.51 1.12
CA LEU A 19 10.16 -7.89 -0.01
C LEU A 19 10.76 -9.30 0.19
N THR A 20 9.94 -10.22 0.70
CA THR A 20 10.36 -11.59 0.98
C THR A 20 10.88 -12.28 -0.27
N GLY A 21 12.00 -12.98 -0.14
CA GLY A 21 12.67 -13.62 -1.28
C GLY A 21 13.63 -12.72 -2.06
N LEU A 22 13.69 -11.41 -1.79
CA LEU A 22 14.71 -10.54 -2.39
C LEU A 22 16.11 -10.88 -1.84
N THR A 23 17.04 -11.22 -2.74
CA THR A 23 18.41 -11.64 -2.37
C THR A 23 19.41 -10.51 -2.27
N SER A 24 19.09 -9.35 -2.85
CA SER A 24 20.02 -8.22 -3.00
C SER A 24 19.43 -6.97 -2.38
N GLY A 25 20.00 -6.54 -1.26
CA GLY A 25 19.62 -5.32 -0.56
C GLY A 25 20.46 -5.15 0.70
N LEU A 26 20.65 -3.91 1.14
CA LEU A 26 21.39 -3.58 2.35
C LEU A 26 20.54 -2.68 3.24
N LEU A 27 20.04 -3.25 4.34
CA LEU A 27 19.34 -2.52 5.38
C LEU A 27 20.36 -1.81 6.28
N LEU A 28 20.18 -0.51 6.43
CA LEU A 28 20.89 0.34 7.36
C LEU A 28 19.98 0.72 8.51
N SER A 29 20.55 0.80 9.71
CA SER A 29 19.89 1.30 10.92
C SER A 29 20.79 2.28 11.67
N SER A 30 20.16 3.17 12.43
CA SER A 30 20.87 4.11 13.32
C SER A 30 21.42 3.37 14.53
N LEU A 31 22.67 3.66 14.90
CA LEU A 31 23.32 3.06 16.08
C LEU A 31 23.01 3.85 17.34
N ALA A 32 22.58 3.15 18.39
CA ALA A 32 22.78 3.59 19.76
C ALA A 32 23.46 2.46 20.54
N VAL A 33 24.73 2.65 20.86
CA VAL A 33 25.47 1.75 21.74
C VAL A 33 25.28 2.24 23.16
N ASN A 34 24.35 1.62 23.90
CA ASN A 34 24.28 1.75 25.35
C ASN A 34 24.35 0.36 25.98
N ASN A 35 25.39 0.10 26.78
CA ASN A 35 25.51 -1.06 27.67
C ASN A 35 25.20 -2.43 27.04
N HIS A 36 25.79 -2.75 25.88
CA HIS A 36 25.67 -4.06 25.20
C HIS A 36 24.25 -4.48 24.80
N LYS A 37 23.25 -3.58 24.83
CA LYS A 37 21.93 -3.81 24.23
C LYS A 37 21.74 -2.89 23.03
N MET A 38 21.50 -3.46 21.86
CA MET A 38 21.11 -2.69 20.68
C MET A 38 19.68 -2.18 20.87
N GLU A 39 19.52 -0.89 21.19
CA GLU A 39 18.24 -0.21 21.09
C GLU A 39 18.04 0.23 19.62
N ARG A 40 17.05 -0.35 18.94
CA ARG A 40 16.74 -0.01 17.53
C ARG A 40 16.07 1.37 17.49
N TYR A 41 16.74 2.33 16.86
CA TYR A 41 16.16 3.63 16.55
C TYR A 41 15.33 3.54 15.25
N PRO A 42 14.27 4.35 15.09
CA PRO A 42 13.27 4.23 14.02
C PRO A 42 13.80 4.56 12.62
N TYR A 43 15.05 5.01 12.50
CA TYR A 43 15.64 5.43 11.23
C TYR A 43 16.29 4.25 10.52
N ARG A 44 15.52 3.62 9.62
CA ARG A 44 16.02 2.54 8.78
C ARG A 44 15.92 2.91 7.31
N LYS A 45 16.97 2.56 6.56
CA LYS A 45 17.06 2.78 5.11
C LYS A 45 17.44 1.49 4.42
N LEU A 46 16.74 1.13 3.36
CA LEU A 46 17.08 0.01 2.50
C LEU A 46 17.74 0.53 1.23
N ILE A 47 18.97 0.10 0.98
CA ILE A 47 19.68 0.35 -0.28
C ILE A 47 19.50 -0.87 -1.17
N VAL A 48 18.94 -0.68 -2.36
CA VAL A 48 18.73 -1.75 -3.34
C VAL A 48 19.45 -1.39 -4.63
N PRO A 49 20.34 -2.24 -5.16
CA PRO A 49 20.96 -1.98 -6.45
C PRO A 49 19.95 -2.08 -7.58
N PHE A 50 20.15 -1.30 -8.64
CA PHE A 50 19.33 -1.40 -9.84
C PHE A 50 19.80 -2.54 -10.75
N GLY A 51 18.85 -3.23 -11.38
CA GLY A 51 19.10 -4.30 -12.34
C GLY A 51 17.82 -4.99 -12.80
N GLU A 52 17.96 -5.93 -13.73
CA GLU A 52 16.87 -6.78 -14.22
C GLU A 52 16.47 -7.77 -13.13
N LEU A 53 15.18 -7.85 -12.79
CA LEU A 53 14.68 -8.76 -11.77
C LEU A 53 14.35 -10.12 -12.38
N ARG A 54 14.93 -11.19 -11.83
CA ARG A 54 14.62 -12.58 -12.21
C ARG A 54 14.04 -13.34 -11.03
N SER A 55 12.99 -14.11 -11.28
CA SER A 55 12.38 -15.00 -10.30
C SER A 55 12.85 -16.43 -10.54
N GLU A 56 13.34 -17.08 -9.48
CA GLU A 56 13.73 -18.49 -9.48
C GLU A 56 12.82 -19.29 -8.54
N LYS A 57 12.32 -20.44 -9.04
CA LYS A 57 11.55 -21.40 -8.26
C LYS A 57 12.51 -22.32 -7.49
N THR A 58 12.62 -22.10 -6.20
CA THR A 58 13.38 -22.98 -5.30
C THR A 58 12.50 -24.14 -4.81
N PHE A 59 12.89 -25.39 -5.11
CA PHE A 59 12.10 -26.59 -4.77
C PHE A 59 11.89 -26.85 -3.26
N ASN A 60 12.63 -26.15 -2.39
CA ASN A 60 12.63 -26.37 -0.93
C ASN A 60 12.08 -25.17 -0.13
N ILE A 61 11.65 -24.09 -0.78
CA ILE A 61 11.15 -22.87 -0.11
C ILE A 61 9.78 -22.55 -0.70
N ASP A 62 8.79 -22.32 0.16
CA ASP A 62 7.40 -22.03 -0.24
C ASP A 62 7.20 -20.63 -0.87
N HIS A 63 8.28 -19.85 -1.03
CA HIS A 63 8.29 -18.51 -1.63
C HIS A 63 9.38 -18.43 -2.72
N GLN A 64 9.11 -17.67 -3.79
CA GLN A 64 10.07 -17.47 -4.88
C GLN A 64 11.28 -16.65 -4.45
N THR A 65 12.42 -16.91 -5.09
CA THR A 65 13.65 -16.13 -4.87
C THR A 65 13.80 -15.11 -5.98
N VAL A 66 14.01 -13.84 -5.63
CA VAL A 66 14.18 -12.73 -6.58
C VAL A 66 15.65 -12.29 -6.58
N ILE A 67 16.25 -12.35 -7.76
CA ILE A 67 17.66 -12.00 -7.99
C ILE A 67 17.72 -10.75 -8.86
N ILE A 68 18.58 -9.81 -8.47
CA ILE A 68 18.84 -8.59 -9.24
C ILE A 68 20.06 -8.83 -10.11
N GLN A 69 19.84 -9.05 -11.42
CA GLN A 69 20.92 -9.15 -12.38
C GLN A 69 21.35 -7.75 -12.82
N ARG A 70 22.56 -7.34 -12.39
CA ARG A 70 23.12 -6.05 -12.76
C ARG A 70 23.54 -6.05 -14.24
N SER A 71 23.23 -4.95 -14.92
CA SER A 71 23.69 -4.74 -16.30
C SER A 71 25.21 -4.56 -16.33
N SER A 72 25.87 -5.15 -17.32
CA SER A 72 27.28 -4.92 -17.63
C SER A 72 27.52 -3.56 -18.33
N SER A 73 26.46 -2.83 -18.66
CA SER A 73 26.56 -1.50 -19.28
C SER A 73 27.08 -0.47 -18.28
N VAL A 74 28.15 0.25 -18.66
CA VAL A 74 28.84 1.24 -17.81
C VAL A 74 27.88 2.32 -17.26
N SER A 75 26.82 2.65 -17.99
CA SER A 75 25.83 3.66 -17.62
C SER A 75 24.96 3.32 -16.40
N PHE A 76 24.77 2.03 -16.08
CA PHE A 76 23.86 1.57 -15.02
C PHE A 76 24.56 0.76 -13.91
N LEU A 77 25.87 0.52 -14.06
CA LEU A 77 26.63 -0.44 -13.24
C LEU A 77 26.69 -0.07 -11.75
N HIS A 78 26.51 1.22 -11.42
CA HIS A 78 26.58 1.76 -10.05
C HIS A 78 25.25 2.37 -9.57
N GLN A 79 24.14 2.18 -10.30
CA GLN A 79 22.88 2.79 -9.91
C GLN A 79 22.20 1.98 -8.80
N TYR A 80 21.70 2.67 -7.78
CA TYR A 80 20.96 2.10 -6.66
C TYR A 80 19.84 3.06 -6.25
N PHE A 81 18.85 2.52 -5.54
CA PHE A 81 17.76 3.27 -4.96
C PHE A 81 17.77 3.13 -3.45
N VAL A 82 17.33 4.19 -2.78
CA VAL A 82 17.26 4.22 -1.32
C VAL A 82 15.80 4.38 -0.90
N PHE A 83 15.36 3.45 -0.06
CA PHE A 83 14.01 3.43 0.47
C PHE A 83 14.03 3.67 1.98
N ILE A 84 13.20 4.58 2.47
CA ILE A 84 12.98 4.80 3.90
C ILE A 84 11.94 3.81 4.38
N LEU A 85 12.22 3.17 5.52
CA LEU A 85 11.25 2.38 6.24
C LEU A 85 10.60 3.24 7.32
N ASN A 86 9.27 3.33 7.29
CA ASN A 86 8.51 3.93 8.38
C ASN A 86 7.78 2.82 9.15
N ASP A 87 8.34 2.47 10.32
CA ASP A 87 7.92 1.31 11.11
C ASP A 87 6.54 1.48 11.76
N ARG A 88 6.10 2.72 11.97
CA ARG A 88 4.77 3.04 12.50
C ARG A 88 3.72 2.97 11.40
N LEU A 89 4.01 3.59 10.26
CA LEU A 89 3.12 3.58 9.09
C LEU A 89 3.16 2.24 8.34
N LYS A 90 4.10 1.35 8.65
CA LYS A 90 4.31 0.05 8.01
C LYS A 90 4.53 0.15 6.50
N ILE A 91 5.33 1.12 6.09
CA ILE A 91 5.62 1.39 4.67
C ILE A 91 7.09 1.48 4.35
N LEU A 92 7.39 1.15 3.10
CA LEU A 92 8.61 1.53 2.39
C LEU A 92 8.26 2.65 1.42
N GLN A 93 9.08 3.69 1.38
CA GLN A 93 8.91 4.84 0.49
C GLN A 93 10.22 5.22 -0.17
N SER A 94 10.16 5.66 -1.42
CA SER A 94 11.31 6.24 -2.10
C SER A 94 11.45 7.72 -1.75
N ILE A 95 12.70 8.15 -1.58
CA ILE A 95 13.08 9.55 -1.31
C ILE A 95 13.32 10.32 -2.62
N ASP A 96 13.40 9.58 -3.73
CA ASP A 96 14.02 10.05 -4.97
C ASP A 96 12.96 10.51 -6.00
N SER A 97 13.22 10.23 -7.27
CA SER A 97 12.37 10.51 -8.43
C SER A 97 11.25 9.48 -8.62
N SER A 98 10.39 9.69 -9.65
CA SER A 98 9.40 8.70 -10.12
C SER A 98 10.00 7.30 -10.26
N THR A 99 11.22 7.24 -10.78
CA THR A 99 11.94 6.02 -11.08
C THR A 99 12.12 5.15 -9.85
N GLY A 100 12.43 5.76 -8.69
CA GLY A 100 12.58 5.04 -7.43
C GLY A 100 11.25 4.47 -6.92
N TRP A 101 10.16 5.23 -7.04
CA TRP A 101 8.81 4.76 -6.72
C TRP A 101 8.37 3.60 -7.63
N LEU A 102 8.62 3.71 -8.94
CA LEU A 102 8.35 2.65 -9.91
C LEU A 102 9.17 1.40 -9.63
N TYR A 103 10.46 1.55 -9.28
CA TYR A 103 11.31 0.42 -8.95
C TYR A 103 10.84 -0.27 -7.67
N LEU A 104 10.42 0.48 -6.66
CA LEU A 104 9.83 -0.08 -5.44
C LEU A 104 8.54 -0.86 -5.73
N ALA A 105 7.67 -0.32 -6.60
CA ALA A 105 6.47 -1.03 -7.04
C ALA A 105 6.83 -2.34 -7.75
N PHE A 106 7.83 -2.31 -8.63
CA PHE A 106 8.31 -3.50 -9.34
C PHE A 106 8.90 -4.56 -8.40
N LEU A 107 9.67 -4.14 -7.39
CA LEU A 107 10.16 -5.05 -6.35
C LEU A 107 9.01 -5.74 -5.61
N HIS A 108 7.99 -4.99 -5.17
CA HIS A 108 6.81 -5.56 -4.52
C HIS A 108 6.01 -6.50 -5.44
N THR A 109 5.90 -6.19 -6.73
CA THR A 109 5.30 -7.11 -7.70
C THR A 109 6.07 -8.42 -7.79
N MET A 110 7.41 -8.34 -7.92
CA MET A 110 8.28 -9.50 -8.06
C MET A 110 8.48 -10.28 -6.77
N THR A 111 8.20 -9.71 -5.60
CA THR A 111 8.22 -10.42 -4.31
C THR A 111 6.81 -10.71 -3.77
N SER A 112 5.79 -10.64 -4.63
CA SER A 112 4.41 -10.86 -4.20
C SER A 112 4.20 -12.29 -3.71
N HIS A 113 3.15 -12.51 -2.92
CA HIS A 113 2.73 -13.82 -2.41
C HIS A 113 1.21 -13.76 -2.12
N PRO A 114 0.44 -14.87 -2.20
CA PRO A 114 -0.98 -14.86 -1.86
C PRO A 114 -1.31 -14.44 -0.43
N LEU A 115 -0.36 -14.62 0.49
CA LEU A 115 -0.46 -14.18 1.88
C LEU A 115 0.20 -12.81 2.05
N PRO A 116 -0.39 -11.92 2.87
CA PRO A 116 0.22 -10.62 3.17
C PRO A 116 1.55 -10.79 3.89
N ASP A 117 2.48 -9.87 3.63
CA ASP A 117 3.76 -9.84 4.32
C ASP A 117 3.60 -9.30 5.76
N GLN A 118 4.53 -9.66 6.65
CA GLN A 118 4.44 -9.37 8.07
C GLN A 118 4.63 -7.88 8.39
N TYR A 119 5.33 -7.15 7.53
CA TYR A 119 5.68 -5.76 7.78
C TYR A 119 4.57 -4.82 7.31
N THR A 120 4.18 -4.89 6.05
CA THR A 120 3.14 -4.02 5.46
C THR A 120 1.72 -4.45 5.83
N GLY A 121 1.51 -5.74 6.14
CA GLY A 121 0.17 -6.31 6.30
C GLY A 121 -0.59 -6.44 4.97
N MET A 122 0.12 -6.32 3.84
CA MET A 122 -0.42 -6.37 2.48
C MET A 122 0.35 -7.41 1.67
N THR A 123 -0.27 -7.94 0.61
CA THR A 123 0.48 -8.72 -0.37
C THR A 123 1.39 -7.79 -1.19
N GLY A 124 2.46 -8.33 -1.77
CA GLY A 124 3.31 -7.54 -2.67
C GLY A 124 2.52 -6.97 -3.86
N MET A 125 1.51 -7.68 -4.37
CA MET A 125 0.60 -7.16 -5.39
C MET A 125 -0.22 -5.97 -4.89
N GLU A 126 -0.88 -6.08 -3.74
CA GLU A 126 -1.66 -4.99 -3.14
C GLU A 126 -0.77 -3.75 -2.94
N ARG A 127 0.45 -3.94 -2.40
CA ARG A 127 1.39 -2.83 -2.18
C ARG A 127 1.91 -2.24 -3.50
N ALA A 128 2.16 -3.06 -4.51
CA ALA A 128 2.59 -2.59 -5.82
C ALA A 128 1.52 -1.70 -6.49
N PHE A 129 0.26 -2.13 -6.49
CA PHE A 129 -0.84 -1.31 -6.99
C PHE A 129 -0.96 -0.02 -6.19
N GLN A 130 -0.96 -0.08 -4.85
CA GLN A 130 -1.01 1.12 -4.00
C GLN A 130 0.10 2.14 -4.37
N LEU A 131 1.31 1.68 -4.68
CA LEU A 131 2.41 2.53 -5.14
C LEU A 131 2.17 3.06 -6.57
N LEU A 132 1.72 2.23 -7.51
CA LEU A 132 1.42 2.66 -8.89
C LEU A 132 0.25 3.66 -8.97
N HIS A 133 -0.67 3.63 -8.00
CA HIS A 133 -1.71 4.66 -7.83
C HIS A 133 -1.19 5.95 -7.21
N SER A 134 -0.12 5.87 -6.42
CA SER A 134 0.40 7.02 -5.69
C SER A 134 0.91 8.11 -6.63
N ALA A 135 0.69 9.37 -6.26
CA ALA A 135 1.26 10.53 -6.93
C ALA A 135 2.80 10.46 -7.03
N GLY A 136 3.46 9.67 -6.18
CA GLY A 136 4.87 9.33 -6.29
C GLY A 136 5.27 8.65 -7.62
N CYS A 137 4.45 7.75 -8.18
CA CYS A 137 4.74 7.08 -9.46
C CYS A 137 4.33 7.93 -10.68
N TRP A 138 3.32 8.79 -10.54
CA TRP A 138 2.81 9.60 -11.64
C TRP A 138 3.73 10.78 -11.91
N SER A 139 3.93 11.10 -13.18
CA SER A 139 4.64 12.30 -13.62
C SER A 139 3.94 12.86 -14.84
N ASP A 140 3.91 14.19 -14.94
CA ASP A 140 3.53 14.88 -16.17
C ASP A 140 4.76 15.18 -17.04
N GLN A 141 5.98 14.87 -16.55
CA GLN A 141 7.21 14.93 -17.33
C GLN A 141 7.44 13.60 -18.06
N PRO A 142 8.02 13.59 -19.27
CA PRO A 142 8.40 12.36 -19.95
C PRO A 142 9.28 11.49 -19.05
N PHE A 143 8.92 10.21 -18.93
CA PHE A 143 9.72 9.25 -18.21
C PHE A 143 11.09 9.07 -18.87
N ASP A 144 12.13 8.94 -18.03
CA ASP A 144 13.47 8.58 -18.49
C ASP A 144 13.50 7.13 -18.99
N PHE A 145 14.55 6.77 -19.74
CA PHE A 145 14.73 5.42 -20.28
C PHE A 145 14.63 4.34 -19.20
N LEU A 146 15.12 4.62 -17.99
CA LEU A 146 15.10 3.69 -16.88
C LEU A 146 13.67 3.47 -16.36
N SER A 147 12.89 4.52 -16.15
CA SER A 147 11.47 4.39 -15.80
C SER A 147 10.67 3.64 -16.85
N LEU A 148 10.92 3.90 -18.14
CA LEU A 148 10.27 3.18 -19.23
C LEU A 148 10.63 1.69 -19.22
N ASN A 149 11.90 1.34 -18.97
CA ASN A 149 12.33 -0.05 -18.84
C ASN A 149 11.62 -0.75 -17.66
N ILE A 150 11.53 -0.09 -16.50
CA ILE A 150 10.78 -0.62 -15.35
C ILE A 150 9.31 -0.83 -15.71
N LEU A 151 8.66 0.15 -16.32
CA LEU A 151 7.25 0.07 -16.72
C LEU A 151 6.99 -1.03 -17.75
N SER A 152 7.91 -1.25 -18.70
CA SER A 152 7.84 -2.37 -19.64
C SER A 152 7.97 -3.72 -18.94
N GLN A 153 8.87 -3.84 -17.95
CA GLN A 153 9.00 -5.06 -17.15
C GLN A 153 7.75 -5.31 -16.29
N ILE A 154 7.18 -4.27 -15.68
CA ILE A 154 5.89 -4.39 -14.96
C ILE A 154 4.78 -4.85 -15.91
N ALA A 155 4.71 -4.28 -17.11
CA ALA A 155 3.69 -4.64 -18.10
C ALA A 155 3.81 -6.11 -18.57
N ASP A 156 5.02 -6.63 -18.76
CA ASP A 156 5.26 -8.02 -19.19
C ASP A 156 4.89 -9.08 -18.13
N ILE A 157 4.62 -8.66 -16.88
CA ILE A 157 4.09 -9.53 -15.82
C ILE A 157 2.61 -9.85 -16.06
N SER A 158 1.87 -8.97 -16.75
CA SER A 158 0.51 -9.28 -17.15
C SER A 158 0.50 -10.46 -18.13
N PRO A 159 -0.45 -11.41 -17.99
CA PRO A 159 -0.55 -12.54 -18.90
C PRO A 159 -0.91 -12.05 -20.31
N LYS A 160 -0.35 -12.71 -21.33
CA LYS A 160 -0.64 -12.39 -22.73
C LYS A 160 -2.00 -12.96 -23.10
N VAL A 161 -2.82 -12.17 -23.77
CA VAL A 161 -4.22 -12.53 -24.07
C VAL A 161 -4.52 -12.31 -25.53
N ASP A 162 -5.14 -13.31 -26.15
CA ASP A 162 -5.54 -13.31 -27.57
C ASP A 162 -6.83 -14.10 -27.78
N TYR A 163 -7.40 -14.02 -28.98
CA TYR A 163 -8.53 -14.86 -29.35
C TYR A 163 -8.08 -16.17 -30.00
N TYR A 164 -8.82 -17.24 -29.74
CA TYR A 164 -8.66 -18.53 -30.41
C TYR A 164 -9.94 -18.95 -31.17
N PRO A 165 -9.80 -19.33 -32.45
CA PRO A 165 -8.64 -19.08 -33.31
C PRO A 165 -8.50 -17.56 -33.59
N GLU A 166 -7.29 -17.09 -33.93
CA GLU A 166 -6.94 -15.64 -33.98
C GLU A 166 -7.87 -14.77 -34.84
N HIS A 167 -8.46 -15.35 -35.90
CA HIS A 167 -9.35 -14.67 -36.82
C HIS A 167 -10.82 -14.61 -36.34
N LEU A 168 -11.13 -15.20 -35.18
CA LEU A 168 -12.48 -15.25 -34.61
C LEU A 168 -12.47 -14.78 -33.15
N THR A 169 -13.29 -13.78 -32.87
CA THR A 169 -13.63 -13.39 -31.50
C THR A 169 -14.61 -14.43 -30.91
N ARG A 170 -14.17 -15.67 -30.65
CA ARG A 170 -15.02 -16.75 -30.07
C ARG A 170 -14.52 -17.41 -28.77
N MET A 171 -13.22 -17.60 -28.59
CA MET A 171 -12.65 -18.02 -27.30
C MET A 171 -11.46 -17.14 -26.89
N ALA A 172 -11.33 -16.82 -25.59
CA ALA A 172 -10.14 -16.16 -25.06
C ALA A 172 -9.03 -17.19 -24.76
N LYS A 173 -7.82 -16.94 -25.24
CA LYS A 173 -6.58 -17.67 -24.94
C LYS A 173 -5.74 -16.81 -24.00
N ILE A 174 -5.36 -17.37 -22.86
CA ILE A 174 -4.54 -16.70 -21.84
C ILE A 174 -3.21 -17.46 -21.74
N ASP A 175 -2.14 -16.82 -22.17
CA ASP A 175 -0.78 -17.32 -22.10
C ASP A 175 -0.09 -16.66 -20.89
N TRP A 176 -0.06 -17.39 -19.78
CA TRP A 176 0.60 -16.96 -18.54
C TRP A 176 2.13 -16.91 -18.72
N ASN A 177 2.76 -15.92 -18.09
CA ASN A 177 4.21 -15.77 -18.08
C ASN A 177 4.85 -16.93 -17.29
N ASN A 178 5.70 -17.73 -17.95
CA ASN A 178 6.32 -18.91 -17.37
C ASN A 178 7.74 -18.65 -16.82
N ASN A 179 8.20 -17.40 -16.79
CA ASN A 179 9.55 -17.01 -16.37
C ASN A 179 9.73 -17.02 -14.84
N GLY A 180 9.40 -18.14 -14.20
CA GLY A 180 9.58 -18.33 -12.75
C GLY A 180 8.50 -17.71 -11.87
N ILE A 181 7.67 -16.79 -12.39
CA ILE A 181 6.62 -16.08 -11.65
C ILE A 181 5.36 -16.96 -11.46
N PRO A 182 4.84 -17.14 -10.23
CA PRO A 182 3.58 -17.82 -9.96
C PRO A 182 2.36 -17.12 -10.58
N TYR A 183 1.37 -17.91 -10.98
CA TYR A 183 0.14 -17.40 -11.61
C TYR A 183 -0.64 -16.42 -10.72
N SER A 184 -0.61 -16.62 -9.40
CA SER A 184 -1.27 -15.74 -8.42
C SER A 184 -0.71 -14.32 -8.37
N MET A 185 0.46 -14.08 -8.98
CA MET A 185 1.11 -12.76 -9.01
C MET A 185 0.87 -12.02 -10.32
N GLN A 186 0.37 -12.71 -11.33
CA GLN A 186 0.12 -12.15 -12.65
C GLN A 186 -1.28 -11.51 -12.67
N HIS A 187 -1.31 -10.19 -12.72
CA HIS A 187 -2.53 -9.39 -12.67
C HIS A 187 -2.83 -8.78 -14.05
N PHE A 188 -4.09 -8.80 -14.50
CA PHE A 188 -4.48 -8.25 -15.81
C PHE A 188 -4.30 -6.73 -15.91
N GLY A 189 -4.29 -6.04 -14.76
CA GLY A 189 -4.15 -4.59 -14.67
C GLY A 189 -2.72 -4.04 -14.81
N TYR A 190 -1.64 -4.83 -14.68
CA TYR A 190 -0.27 -4.27 -14.71
C TYR A 190 0.06 -3.62 -16.07
N TYR A 191 -0.26 -4.29 -17.18
CA TYR A 191 -0.12 -3.70 -18.51
C TYR A 191 -0.96 -2.44 -18.68
N LEU A 192 -2.22 -2.45 -18.21
CA LEU A 192 -3.14 -1.32 -18.35
C LEU A 192 -2.66 -0.08 -17.58
N ILE A 193 -2.23 -0.25 -16.32
CA ILE A 193 -1.73 0.87 -15.51
C ILE A 193 -0.38 1.39 -16.00
N ALA A 194 0.54 0.50 -16.42
CA ALA A 194 1.82 0.90 -16.96
C ALA A 194 1.66 1.68 -18.28
N LYS A 195 0.76 1.22 -19.15
CA LYS A 195 0.41 1.94 -20.39
C LYS A 195 -0.20 3.31 -20.08
N GLN A 196 -1.15 3.39 -19.14
CA GLN A 196 -1.77 4.66 -18.75
C GLN A 196 -0.75 5.67 -18.23
N LEU A 197 0.20 5.24 -17.39
CA LEU A 197 1.28 6.11 -16.88
C LEU A 197 2.10 6.70 -18.04
N ILE A 198 2.48 5.88 -19.02
CA ILE A 198 3.24 6.33 -20.20
C ILE A 198 2.39 7.27 -21.06
N GLU A 199 1.15 6.90 -21.38
CA GLU A 199 0.26 7.72 -22.22
C GLU A 199 0.02 9.11 -21.60
N THR A 200 -0.16 9.17 -20.28
CA THR A 200 -0.33 10.44 -19.56
C THR A 200 0.87 11.36 -19.77
N THR A 201 2.10 10.84 -19.67
CA THR A 201 3.31 11.63 -19.95
C THR A 201 3.43 12.05 -21.42
N GLN A 202 3.02 11.19 -22.36
CA GLN A 202 3.09 11.48 -23.79
C GLN A 202 2.11 12.58 -24.19
N GLN A 203 0.92 12.60 -23.60
CA GLN A 203 -0.09 13.64 -23.85
C GLN A 203 0.46 15.05 -23.55
N LEU A 204 1.30 15.19 -22.53
CA LEU A 204 1.93 16.46 -22.14
C LEU A 204 3.40 16.58 -22.59
N GLY A 205 3.93 15.58 -23.30
CA GLY A 205 5.33 15.53 -23.71
C GLY A 205 5.77 16.74 -24.55
N PHE A 206 4.84 17.36 -25.27
CA PHE A 206 5.10 18.57 -26.06
C PHE A 206 5.47 19.81 -25.21
N MET A 207 5.24 19.80 -23.89
CA MET A 207 5.67 20.85 -22.96
C MET A 207 7.14 20.72 -22.55
N TYR A 208 7.83 19.67 -23.02
CA TYR A 208 9.22 19.38 -22.68
C TYR A 208 10.08 19.30 -23.95
N SER A 209 11.39 19.45 -23.79
CA SER A 209 12.31 19.41 -24.94
C SER A 209 12.33 18.03 -25.60
N SER A 210 12.34 18.01 -26.94
CA SER A 210 12.32 16.79 -27.76
C SER A 210 13.49 15.83 -27.49
N SER A 211 14.61 16.30 -26.94
CA SER A 211 15.75 15.47 -26.53
C SER A 211 15.44 14.51 -25.38
N ILE A 212 14.35 14.73 -24.64
CA ILE A 212 13.92 13.93 -23.49
C ILE A 212 12.75 12.99 -23.86
N CYS A 213 12.09 13.22 -24.99
CA CYS A 213 10.98 12.38 -25.45
C CYS A 213 11.50 11.05 -26.00
N THR A 214 11.52 10.04 -25.14
CA THR A 214 11.75 8.64 -25.52
C THR A 214 10.52 8.07 -26.21
N LYS A 215 10.75 7.27 -27.26
CA LYS A 215 9.69 6.55 -27.98
C LYS A 215 8.95 5.59 -27.04
N MET A 216 7.70 5.30 -27.39
CA MET A 216 6.90 4.31 -26.68
C MET A 216 7.62 2.96 -26.70
N PRO A 217 7.69 2.24 -25.57
CA PRO A 217 8.33 0.93 -25.57
C PRO A 217 7.62 -0.05 -26.50
N GLU A 218 8.38 -0.90 -27.19
CA GLU A 218 7.89 -1.84 -28.19
C GLU A 218 6.75 -2.75 -27.69
N ILE A 219 6.74 -3.07 -26.38
CA ILE A 219 5.69 -3.90 -25.76
C ILE A 219 4.29 -3.31 -25.90
N PHE A 220 4.19 -1.98 -26.00
CA PHE A 220 2.90 -1.28 -26.15
C PHE A 220 2.60 -0.88 -27.61
N GLU A 221 3.59 -0.94 -28.50
CA GLU A 221 3.42 -0.69 -29.95
C GLU A 221 3.07 -1.98 -30.70
N ASN A 222 3.68 -3.09 -30.30
CA ASN A 222 3.42 -4.39 -30.90
C ASN A 222 2.05 -4.90 -30.47
N LYS A 223 1.28 -5.51 -31.38
CA LYS A 223 0.01 -6.21 -31.09
C LYS A 223 0.19 -7.48 -30.22
N LEU A 224 1.23 -7.53 -29.38
CA LEU A 224 1.55 -8.64 -28.47
C LEU A 224 0.47 -8.85 -27.40
N TYR A 225 -0.26 -7.79 -27.06
CA TYR A 225 -1.40 -7.84 -26.15
C TYR A 225 -2.66 -7.41 -26.89
N ASN A 226 -3.69 -8.25 -26.86
CA ASN A 226 -5.03 -7.82 -27.22
C ASN A 226 -5.62 -6.96 -26.09
N GLU A 227 -5.37 -5.66 -26.12
CA GLU A 227 -5.79 -4.73 -25.06
C GLU A 227 -7.30 -4.74 -24.83
N SER A 228 -8.11 -4.83 -25.89
CA SER A 228 -9.57 -4.92 -25.75
C SER A 228 -9.98 -6.16 -24.94
N LEU A 229 -9.39 -7.31 -25.24
CA LEU A 229 -9.65 -8.54 -24.50
C LEU A 229 -9.09 -8.47 -23.08
N LEU A 230 -7.93 -7.83 -22.89
CA LEU A 230 -7.34 -7.63 -21.56
C LEU A 230 -8.23 -6.76 -20.67
N LYS A 231 -8.81 -5.68 -21.22
CA LYS A 231 -9.80 -4.83 -20.53
C LYS A 231 -11.05 -5.62 -20.13
N ILE A 232 -11.57 -6.47 -21.03
CA ILE A 232 -12.70 -7.37 -20.75
C ILE A 232 -12.34 -8.35 -19.62
N LEU A 233 -11.17 -9.00 -19.70
CA LEU A 233 -10.73 -9.96 -18.69
C LEU A 233 -10.47 -9.30 -17.34
N TYR A 234 -9.80 -8.14 -17.33
CA TYR A 234 -9.67 -7.33 -16.12
C TYR A 234 -11.04 -7.05 -15.51
N TRP A 235 -12.00 -6.57 -16.30
CA TRP A 235 -13.35 -6.26 -15.81
C TRP A 235 -14.06 -7.49 -15.22
N ASN A 236 -13.98 -8.63 -15.91
CA ASN A 236 -14.60 -9.88 -15.46
C ASN A 236 -13.97 -10.44 -14.16
N TYR A 237 -12.67 -10.24 -13.97
CA TYR A 237 -11.94 -10.69 -12.78
C TYR A 237 -11.77 -9.59 -11.73
N ARG A 238 -12.24 -8.36 -11.98
CA ARG A 238 -12.10 -7.19 -11.09
C ARG A 238 -12.47 -7.52 -9.65
N ASP A 239 -13.61 -8.18 -9.47
CA ASP A 239 -14.15 -8.48 -8.14
C ASP A 239 -13.46 -9.65 -7.43
N SER A 240 -12.59 -10.40 -8.14
CA SER A 240 -11.71 -11.38 -7.52
C SER A 240 -10.47 -10.75 -6.88
N TYR A 241 -10.16 -9.49 -7.20
CA TYR A 241 -9.05 -8.76 -6.63
C TYR A 241 -9.47 -7.98 -5.38
N ASN A 242 -8.57 -7.93 -4.40
CA ASN A 242 -8.70 -7.03 -3.27
C ASN A 242 -8.88 -5.59 -3.78
N PRO A 243 -9.77 -4.75 -3.20
CA PRO A 243 -9.98 -3.37 -3.65
C PRO A 243 -8.70 -2.54 -3.81
N ILE A 244 -7.66 -2.81 -3.02
CA ILE A 244 -6.37 -2.10 -3.08
C ILE A 244 -5.57 -2.48 -4.35
N ALA A 245 -5.79 -3.67 -4.89
CA ALA A 245 -5.12 -4.18 -6.10
C ALA A 245 -5.93 -3.89 -7.40
N ARG A 246 -7.02 -3.12 -7.33
CA ARG A 246 -7.81 -2.72 -8.50
C ARG A 246 -7.19 -1.49 -9.18
N LEU A 247 -7.49 -1.31 -10.47
CA LEU A 247 -7.13 -0.11 -11.23
C LEU A 247 -7.79 1.15 -10.63
N PRO A 248 -7.23 2.35 -10.88
CA PRO A 248 -7.85 3.59 -10.41
C PRO A 248 -9.26 3.72 -11.01
N THR A 249 -10.17 4.33 -10.26
CA THR A 249 -11.57 4.54 -10.68
C THR A 249 -11.67 5.19 -12.06
N GLU A 250 -10.84 6.19 -12.35
CA GLU A 250 -10.78 6.83 -13.68
C GLU A 250 -10.50 5.83 -14.81
N ILE A 251 -9.59 4.86 -14.60
CA ILE A 251 -9.29 3.83 -15.60
C ILE A 251 -10.42 2.83 -15.68
N GLU A 252 -11.00 2.43 -14.55
CA GLU A 252 -12.14 1.51 -14.52
C GLU A 252 -13.38 2.09 -15.22
N GLU A 253 -13.67 3.37 -15.03
CA GLU A 253 -14.72 4.10 -15.74
C GLU A 253 -14.45 4.17 -17.24
N ASN A 254 -13.20 4.44 -17.65
CA ASN A 254 -12.81 4.41 -19.05
C ASN A 254 -12.97 3.01 -19.67
N ILE A 255 -12.64 1.95 -18.91
CA ILE A 255 -12.85 0.57 -19.33
C ILE A 255 -14.35 0.31 -19.51
N LEU A 256 -15.18 0.67 -18.52
CA LEU A 256 -16.64 0.57 -18.60
C LEU A 256 -17.21 1.24 -19.85
N CYS A 257 -16.85 2.50 -20.11
CA CYS A 257 -17.31 3.24 -21.28
C CYS A 257 -16.89 2.56 -22.59
N SER A 258 -15.73 1.89 -22.62
CA SER A 258 -15.24 1.16 -23.80
C SER A 258 -15.93 -0.21 -24.01
N LEU A 259 -16.57 -0.77 -22.99
CA LEU A 259 -17.17 -2.11 -22.99
C LEU A 259 -18.61 -2.16 -23.51
N HIS A 260 -19.19 -1.05 -24.00
CA HIS A 260 -20.55 -1.01 -24.60
C HIS A 260 -20.71 -1.80 -25.93
N ALA A 261 -19.78 -2.69 -26.27
CA ALA A 261 -19.94 -3.68 -27.32
C ALA A 261 -20.28 -5.05 -26.71
N THR A 262 -21.41 -5.62 -27.13
CA THR A 262 -22.04 -6.90 -26.75
C THR A 262 -21.22 -7.85 -25.85
N PRO A 263 -21.79 -8.32 -24.71
CA PRO A 263 -21.10 -9.24 -23.82
C PRO A 263 -20.69 -10.50 -24.57
N TYR A 264 -19.39 -10.76 -24.54
CA TYR A 264 -18.80 -11.95 -25.11
C TYR A 264 -19.13 -13.16 -24.24
N GLN A 265 -19.78 -14.17 -24.81
CA GLN A 265 -19.85 -15.48 -24.17
C GLN A 265 -18.49 -16.15 -24.29
N THR A 266 -17.84 -16.40 -23.15
CA THR A 266 -16.77 -17.40 -23.05
C THR A 266 -17.23 -18.67 -23.79
N ALA A 267 -16.41 -19.20 -24.71
CA ALA A 267 -16.77 -20.38 -25.46
C ALA A 267 -17.32 -21.49 -24.52
N PRO A 268 -18.45 -22.13 -24.90
CA PRO A 268 -18.92 -23.29 -24.17
C PRO A 268 -17.84 -24.36 -24.25
N ASN A 269 -17.43 -24.87 -23.09
CA ASN A 269 -16.74 -26.15 -23.02
C ASN A 269 -17.47 -27.12 -23.95
N TYR A 270 -16.74 -27.82 -24.81
CA TYR A 270 -17.25 -29.03 -25.44
C TYR A 270 -17.62 -30.01 -24.33
N CYS A 271 -18.87 -29.92 -23.91
CA CYS A 271 -19.73 -30.89 -23.25
C CYS A 271 -21.14 -30.26 -23.21
N SER A 272 -21.71 -29.94 -24.37
CA SER A 272 -23.15 -29.77 -24.49
C SER A 272 -23.76 -31.16 -24.37
N HIS A 273 -24.34 -31.46 -23.21
CA HIS A 273 -25.61 -32.19 -22.99
C HIS A 273 -25.94 -32.01 -21.50
N ALA A 274 -26.79 -31.03 -21.20
CA ALA A 274 -27.53 -30.80 -19.95
C ALA A 274 -26.83 -31.28 -18.66
N ILE A 275 -25.74 -30.62 -18.28
CA ILE A 275 -25.12 -30.79 -16.96
C ILE A 275 -25.63 -29.67 -16.06
N ASN A 276 -26.64 -30.01 -15.24
CA ASN A 276 -27.00 -29.26 -14.03
C ASN A 276 -25.76 -29.16 -13.14
N HIS A 277 -24.95 -28.12 -13.30
CA HIS A 277 -23.77 -27.89 -12.48
C HIS A 277 -24.20 -27.30 -11.14
N THR A 278 -24.30 -28.20 -10.17
CA THR A 278 -24.27 -27.94 -8.73
C THR A 278 -23.12 -27.01 -8.35
N ILE A 279 -23.41 -26.16 -7.36
CA ILE A 279 -22.48 -25.37 -6.54
C ILE A 279 -21.25 -26.23 -6.23
N VAL A 280 -20.04 -25.71 -6.45
CA VAL A 280 -18.84 -26.35 -5.91
C VAL A 280 -18.56 -25.70 -4.56
N ARG A 281 -19.19 -26.22 -3.49
CA ARG A 281 -18.63 -26.11 -2.14
C ARG A 281 -17.28 -26.86 -2.15
N PRO A 282 -16.31 -26.58 -1.27
CA PRO A 282 -15.09 -27.39 -1.14
C PRO A 282 -15.36 -28.89 -0.89
N ILE A 283 -16.62 -29.23 -0.58
CA ILE A 283 -17.16 -30.59 -0.39
C ILE A 283 -17.82 -31.16 -1.68
N ASP A 284 -18.20 -30.33 -2.64
CA ASP A 284 -18.94 -30.76 -3.85
C ASP A 284 -18.00 -31.09 -5.04
N ASP A 285 -16.75 -30.62 -5.01
CA ASP A 285 -15.70 -31.05 -5.96
C ASP A 285 -15.15 -32.46 -5.66
N LEU A 286 -15.48 -33.02 -4.49
CA LEU A 286 -15.29 -34.46 -4.19
C LEU A 286 -16.17 -35.35 -5.09
N TYR A 287 -17.27 -34.82 -5.63
CA TYR A 287 -18.28 -35.62 -6.33
C TYR A 287 -18.40 -35.32 -7.84
N LYS A 288 -17.91 -34.17 -8.34
CA LYS A 288 -18.02 -33.81 -9.77
C LYS A 288 -17.09 -34.57 -10.72
N LYS A 289 -16.00 -35.19 -10.25
CA LYS A 289 -15.14 -36.05 -11.07
C LYS A 289 -15.42 -37.55 -10.85
N GLY A 290 -16.69 -37.96 -10.83
CA GLY A 290 -17.13 -39.34 -11.10
C GLY A 290 -16.36 -40.50 -10.45
N ASN A 291 -15.73 -40.30 -9.29
CA ASN A 291 -14.90 -41.31 -8.62
C ASN A 291 -15.01 -41.10 -7.10
N VAL A 292 -16.21 -41.31 -6.55
CA VAL A 292 -16.49 -42.28 -5.48
C VAL A 292 -17.99 -42.57 -5.59
N ASN A 293 -18.38 -43.52 -6.43
CA ASN A 293 -19.78 -43.94 -6.50
C ASN A 293 -20.09 -44.85 -5.30
N LEU A 294 -20.08 -44.30 -4.07
CA LEU A 294 -20.50 -45.00 -2.85
C LEU A 294 -22.01 -45.28 -2.84
N LYS A 295 -22.78 -44.76 -3.82
CA LYS A 295 -24.18 -45.12 -4.02
C LYS A 295 -24.37 -46.63 -4.25
N ASP A 296 -23.36 -47.37 -4.73
CA ASP A 296 -23.42 -48.83 -4.81
C ASP A 296 -23.20 -49.53 -3.45
N CYS A 297 -22.68 -48.84 -2.43
CA CYS A 297 -22.62 -49.36 -1.06
C CYS A 297 -23.97 -49.27 -0.34
N SER A 298 -24.94 -48.49 -0.84
CA SER A 298 -26.31 -48.45 -0.29
C SER A 298 -27.05 -49.79 -0.45
N ARG A 299 -26.63 -50.63 -1.41
CA ARG A 299 -27.10 -52.01 -1.60
C ARG A 299 -26.43 -53.01 -0.64
N GLN A 300 -25.44 -52.58 0.15
CA GLN A 300 -24.69 -53.40 1.10
C GLN A 300 -25.07 -53.00 2.54
N HIS A 301 -26.32 -53.30 2.92
CA HIS A 301 -26.90 -52.99 4.24
C HIS A 301 -26.16 -53.58 5.45
N TRP A 302 -25.16 -54.43 5.22
CA TRP A 302 -24.40 -55.11 6.26
C TRP A 302 -23.22 -54.29 6.82
N LEU A 303 -22.91 -53.12 6.25
CA LEU A 303 -21.88 -52.20 6.73
C LEU A 303 -22.51 -51.11 7.62
N PRO A 304 -22.14 -50.97 8.90
CA PRO A 304 -22.77 -50.03 9.85
C PRO A 304 -22.72 -48.56 9.38
N LEU A 305 -21.58 -48.14 8.80
CA LEU A 305 -21.36 -46.79 8.26
C LEU A 305 -22.15 -46.49 6.96
N SER A 306 -22.72 -47.49 6.30
CA SER A 306 -23.46 -47.30 5.03
C SER A 306 -24.69 -46.40 5.21
N GLN A 307 -25.28 -46.38 6.40
CA GLN A 307 -26.44 -45.54 6.72
C GLN A 307 -26.13 -44.03 6.69
N TRP A 308 -24.90 -43.63 6.97
CA TRP A 308 -24.45 -42.24 6.89
C TRP A 308 -24.14 -41.77 5.46
N LEU A 309 -24.01 -42.73 4.53
CA LEU A 309 -23.72 -42.48 3.12
C LEU A 309 -25.00 -42.32 2.28
N ASN A 310 -26.18 -42.42 2.91
CA ASN A 310 -27.47 -42.41 2.22
C ASN A 310 -28.03 -41.01 1.95
N ASP A 311 -27.59 -39.99 2.70
CA ASP A 311 -28.05 -38.60 2.55
C ASP A 311 -26.84 -37.64 2.55
N GLU A 312 -26.81 -36.73 1.59
CA GLU A 312 -25.69 -35.82 1.32
C GLU A 312 -25.49 -34.81 2.47
N ASN A 313 -26.59 -34.46 3.17
CA ASN A 313 -26.54 -33.65 4.38
C ASN A 313 -25.94 -34.41 5.56
N ASN A 314 -26.27 -35.70 5.72
CA ASN A 314 -25.70 -36.53 6.79
C ASN A 314 -24.20 -36.76 6.56
N LEU A 315 -23.77 -36.93 5.32
CA LEU A 315 -22.35 -37.09 5.00
C LEU A 315 -21.55 -35.82 5.33
N LYS A 316 -22.08 -34.63 4.97
CA LYS A 316 -21.49 -33.32 5.30
C LYS A 316 -21.39 -33.09 6.82
N THR A 317 -22.45 -33.38 7.58
CA THR A 317 -22.43 -33.27 9.04
C THR A 317 -21.47 -34.26 9.69
N THR A 318 -21.36 -35.49 9.15
CA THR A 318 -20.44 -36.51 9.66
C THR A 318 -18.98 -36.14 9.42
N TRP A 319 -18.64 -35.57 8.25
CA TRP A 319 -17.28 -35.10 7.95
C TRP A 319 -16.85 -33.94 8.86
N ILE A 320 -17.74 -32.98 9.08
CA ILE A 320 -17.50 -31.85 9.98
C ILE A 320 -17.44 -32.33 11.43
N GLY A 321 -18.26 -33.32 11.80
CA GLY A 321 -18.21 -34.01 13.09
C GLY A 321 -16.89 -34.72 13.33
N LEU A 322 -16.37 -35.46 12.35
CA LEU A 322 -15.06 -36.11 12.41
C LEU A 322 -13.92 -35.10 12.57
N LEU A 323 -13.95 -33.98 11.84
CA LEU A 323 -12.96 -32.90 11.97
C LEU A 323 -13.02 -32.22 13.35
N LYS A 324 -14.22 -31.92 13.84
CA LYS A 324 -14.42 -31.38 15.20
C LYS A 324 -14.03 -32.37 16.28
N MET A 325 -14.28 -33.65 16.10
CA MET A 325 -13.84 -34.70 17.03
C MET A 325 -12.31 -34.80 17.05
N ILE A 326 -11.64 -34.81 15.89
CA ILE A 326 -10.16 -34.78 15.80
C ILE A 326 -9.61 -33.50 16.44
N HIS A 327 -10.28 -32.35 16.26
CA HIS A 327 -9.90 -31.11 16.89
C HIS A 327 -10.10 -31.14 18.42
N ASN A 328 -11.24 -31.65 18.89
CA ASN A 328 -11.55 -31.79 20.32
C ASN A 328 -10.56 -32.76 20.97
N LEU A 329 -10.28 -33.92 20.36
CA LEU A 329 -9.26 -34.88 20.82
C LEU A 329 -7.84 -34.25 20.90
N LYS A 330 -7.55 -33.24 20.09
CA LYS A 330 -6.32 -32.44 20.18
C LYS A 330 -6.35 -31.38 21.28
N VAL A 331 -7.53 -30.83 21.59
CA VAL A 331 -7.70 -29.78 22.62
C VAL A 331 -7.78 -30.39 24.02
N THR A 332 -8.41 -31.57 24.17
CA THR A 332 -8.47 -32.31 25.44
C THR A 332 -7.22 -33.20 25.63
N THR A 333 -6.04 -32.59 25.68
CA THR A 333 -4.81 -33.27 26.10
C THR A 333 -4.83 -33.58 27.59
N ILE A 334 -5.49 -34.68 27.98
CA ILE A 334 -5.29 -35.35 29.27
C ILE A 334 -5.19 -36.86 29.01
N LEU A 335 -3.96 -37.32 28.75
CA LEU A 335 -3.33 -38.64 28.98
C LEU A 335 -4.06 -39.99 28.74
N ASN A 336 -5.34 -40.08 28.38
CA ASN A 336 -6.04 -41.37 28.24
C ASN A 336 -6.74 -41.64 26.89
N ASN A 337 -6.68 -40.75 25.89
CA ASN A 337 -7.39 -40.95 24.61
C ASN A 337 -6.53 -41.59 23.50
N ARG A 338 -5.53 -42.40 23.87
CA ARG A 338 -4.65 -43.10 22.90
C ARG A 338 -5.44 -44.07 22.02
N ASP A 339 -6.33 -44.85 22.64
CA ASP A 339 -7.16 -45.84 21.96
C ASP A 339 -8.15 -45.19 20.97
N GLU A 340 -8.65 -44.00 21.27
CA GLU A 340 -9.61 -43.28 20.42
C GLU A 340 -8.93 -42.68 19.18
N ILE A 341 -7.73 -42.14 19.35
CA ILE A 341 -6.90 -41.66 18.23
C ILE A 341 -6.51 -42.84 17.32
N GLU A 342 -6.12 -43.98 17.89
CA GLU A 342 -5.80 -45.19 17.13
C GLU A 342 -7.02 -45.72 16.37
N ARG A 343 -8.21 -45.71 16.98
CA ARG A 343 -9.49 -46.07 16.32
C ARG A 343 -9.79 -45.14 15.15
N CYS A 344 -9.55 -43.83 15.29
CA CYS A 344 -9.74 -42.85 14.22
C CYS A 344 -8.75 -43.05 13.06
N GLU A 345 -7.48 -43.35 13.36
CA GLU A 345 -6.50 -43.62 12.32
C GLU A 345 -6.82 -44.91 11.56
N LYS A 346 -7.25 -45.97 12.27
CA LYS A 346 -7.71 -47.23 11.67
C LYS A 346 -8.94 -47.03 10.77
N LEU A 347 -9.89 -46.16 11.15
CA LEU A 347 -11.03 -45.77 10.31
C LEU A 347 -10.58 -45.06 9.04
N ILE A 348 -9.68 -44.09 9.14
CA ILE A 348 -9.17 -43.33 7.99
C ILE A 348 -8.41 -44.25 7.03
N ASN A 349 -7.62 -45.19 7.55
CA ASN A 349 -6.93 -46.20 6.73
C ASN A 349 -7.93 -47.17 6.06
N PHE A 350 -9.00 -47.57 6.75
CA PHE A 350 -10.07 -48.38 6.17
C PHE A 350 -10.80 -47.65 5.04
N LEU A 351 -11.19 -46.39 5.26
CA LEU A 351 -11.82 -45.55 4.24
C LEU A 351 -10.87 -45.32 3.06
N TYR A 352 -9.57 -45.13 3.31
CA TYR A 352 -8.55 -45.04 2.28
C TYR A 352 -8.45 -46.35 1.45
N TYR A 353 -8.47 -47.52 2.09
CA TYR A 353 -8.45 -48.83 1.41
C TYR A 353 -9.69 -49.03 0.51
N VAL A 354 -10.89 -48.72 1.02
CA VAL A 354 -12.13 -48.74 0.23
C VAL A 354 -12.06 -47.75 -0.93
N SER A 355 -11.53 -46.55 -0.69
CA SER A 355 -11.31 -45.52 -1.72
C SER A 355 -10.37 -45.99 -2.85
N GLY A 356 -9.38 -46.83 -2.51
CA GLY A 356 -8.41 -47.42 -3.43
C GLY A 356 -9.02 -48.51 -4.33
N LYS A 357 -9.82 -49.44 -3.77
CA LYS A 357 -10.57 -50.41 -4.59
C LYS A 357 -11.60 -49.73 -5.50
N LEU A 358 -12.13 -48.57 -5.10
CA LEU A 358 -13.08 -47.76 -5.89
C LEU A 358 -12.42 -46.74 -6.86
N LYS A 359 -11.08 -46.77 -7.02
CA LYS A 359 -10.28 -45.89 -7.92
C LYS A 359 -10.44 -44.38 -7.69
N THR A 360 -10.38 -43.93 -6.43
CA THR A 360 -10.61 -42.52 -6.06
C THR A 360 -9.32 -41.85 -5.54
N LYS A 361 -9.11 -40.55 -5.80
CA LYS A 361 -7.85 -39.85 -5.43
C LYS A 361 -7.84 -39.47 -3.94
N PRO A 362 -6.79 -39.82 -3.16
CA PRO A 362 -6.89 -39.88 -1.71
C PRO A 362 -6.49 -38.58 -0.95
N PHE A 363 -6.53 -37.43 -1.62
CA PHE A 363 -5.97 -36.17 -1.09
C PHE A 363 -6.58 -35.77 0.27
N TYR A 364 -7.90 -35.91 0.43
CA TYR A 364 -8.61 -35.53 1.65
C TYR A 364 -8.27 -36.41 2.86
N PHE A 365 -8.03 -37.71 2.65
CA PHE A 365 -7.59 -38.63 3.70
C PHE A 365 -6.16 -38.34 4.17
N GLN A 366 -5.27 -37.93 3.25
CA GLN A 366 -3.93 -37.48 3.60
C GLN A 366 -3.96 -36.20 4.43
N MET A 367 -4.92 -35.30 4.16
CA MET A 367 -5.12 -34.09 4.94
C MET A 367 -5.57 -34.40 6.38
N LEU A 368 -6.54 -35.30 6.56
CA LEU A 368 -6.98 -35.75 7.89
C LEU A 368 -5.89 -36.52 8.64
N LYS A 369 -5.10 -37.33 7.93
CA LYS A 369 -3.95 -38.04 8.52
C LYS A 369 -2.84 -37.07 8.92
N LYS A 370 -2.60 -35.99 8.15
CA LYS A 370 -1.74 -34.87 8.56
C LYS A 370 -2.32 -34.15 9.77
N ALA A 371 -3.63 -33.92 9.81
CA ALA A 371 -4.31 -33.30 10.93
C ALA A 371 -4.26 -34.15 12.21
N LEU A 372 -4.07 -35.47 12.13
CA LEU A 372 -3.89 -36.37 13.29
C LEU A 372 -2.45 -36.44 13.83
N LYS A 373 -1.42 -36.04 13.07
CA LYS A 373 -0.02 -36.17 13.53
C LYS A 373 0.29 -35.19 14.68
N MET A 374 0.79 -35.74 15.79
CA MET A 374 1.50 -35.07 16.89
C MET A 374 2.89 -35.73 17.07
N PRO A 375 3.89 -35.05 17.64
CA PRO A 375 5.26 -35.53 17.67
C PRO A 375 5.42 -36.70 18.67
N ALA A 376 6.01 -37.79 18.17
CA ALA A 376 6.63 -38.92 18.87
C ALA A 376 6.02 -39.43 20.19
N ALA A 377 5.32 -40.58 20.15
CA ALA A 377 5.32 -41.54 21.26
C ALA A 377 5.01 -42.96 20.76
N LEU A 378 5.81 -43.95 21.20
CA LEU A 378 5.77 -45.37 20.82
C LEU A 378 4.35 -45.97 20.85
N MET A 379 3.93 -46.52 19.69
CA MET A 379 2.70 -47.30 19.50
C MET A 379 2.95 -48.74 19.95
N THR A 380 2.25 -49.19 21.00
CA THR A 380 2.11 -50.61 21.31
C THR A 380 1.18 -51.24 20.28
N ILE A 381 1.73 -52.12 19.45
CA ILE A 381 1.04 -52.78 18.35
C ILE A 381 0.00 -53.75 18.93
N VAL A 382 -1.27 -53.36 18.99
CA VAL A 382 -2.36 -54.34 19.02
C VAL A 382 -2.53 -54.83 17.58
N THR A 383 -2.02 -56.03 17.30
CA THR A 383 -2.04 -56.65 15.98
C THR A 383 -3.47 -56.92 15.51
N CYS A 384 -4.05 -55.98 14.77
CA CYS A 384 -5.08 -56.32 13.81
C CYS A 384 -4.40 -56.63 12.48
N PRO A 385 -4.80 -57.70 11.78
CA PRO A 385 -4.18 -58.07 10.52
C PRO A 385 -4.33 -56.95 9.49
N PRO A 386 -3.32 -56.73 8.63
CA PRO A 386 -3.38 -55.72 7.58
C PRO A 386 -4.61 -55.94 6.69
N PHE A 387 -5.28 -54.86 6.24
CA PHE A 387 -6.51 -54.89 5.42
C PHE A 387 -6.40 -55.71 4.10
N ILE A 388 -5.22 -56.23 3.80
CA ILE A 388 -4.88 -57.14 2.70
C ILE A 388 -5.43 -58.56 2.97
N GLU A 389 -5.59 -58.98 4.23
CA GLU A 389 -6.13 -60.29 4.61
C GLU A 389 -7.65 -60.42 4.44
N TYR A 390 -8.34 -59.33 4.10
CA TYR A 390 -9.78 -59.28 3.86
C TYR A 390 -10.03 -59.23 2.35
N SER A 391 -9.88 -60.38 1.69
CA SER A 391 -9.94 -60.47 0.23
C SER A 391 -11.30 -60.01 -0.32
N ASP A 392 -12.39 -60.34 0.37
CA ASP A 392 -13.76 -59.92 0.06
C ASP A 392 -14.54 -59.57 1.35
N ILE A 393 -14.76 -58.27 1.58
CA ILE A 393 -15.58 -57.81 2.71
C ILE A 393 -17.04 -57.96 2.28
N GLU A 394 -17.77 -58.89 2.90
CA GLU A 394 -19.15 -59.21 2.51
C GLU A 394 -20.03 -59.61 3.72
N GLU A 395 -21.32 -59.76 3.47
CA GLU A 395 -22.39 -60.02 4.44
C GLU A 395 -22.10 -61.25 5.32
N ILE A 396 -22.28 -61.10 6.64
CA ILE A 396 -21.90 -62.09 7.67
C ILE A 396 -22.98 -63.17 7.81
N SER A 397 -23.51 -63.69 6.69
CA SER A 397 -24.46 -64.79 6.66
C SER A 397 -23.87 -65.98 5.90
N VAL A 398 -24.16 -67.21 6.33
CA VAL A 398 -23.65 -68.42 5.66
C VAL A 398 -24.39 -68.59 4.33
N ILE A 399 -23.79 -68.11 3.25
CA ILE A 399 -24.36 -68.25 1.90
C ILE A 399 -24.04 -69.65 1.39
N ARG A 400 -25.02 -70.57 1.49
CA ARG A 400 -24.91 -71.99 1.08
C ARG A 400 -24.34 -72.19 -0.32
N LYS A 401 -24.57 -71.26 -1.26
CA LYS A 401 -24.09 -71.31 -2.65
C LYS A 401 -22.57 -71.25 -2.80
N ARG A 402 -21.82 -70.74 -1.81
CA ARG A 402 -20.34 -70.64 -1.87
C ARG A 402 -19.62 -71.86 -1.33
N ILE A 403 -20.34 -72.77 -0.68
CA ILE A 403 -19.78 -74.03 -0.23
C ILE A 403 -19.77 -74.97 -1.45
N ASN A 404 -18.66 -74.96 -2.19
CA ASN A 404 -18.49 -75.82 -3.35
C ASN A 404 -18.32 -77.27 -2.89
N LEU A 405 -19.43 -78.00 -2.88
CA LEU A 405 -19.44 -79.45 -2.65
C LEU A 405 -19.57 -80.16 -4.00
N PRO A 406 -18.83 -81.26 -4.25
CA PRO A 406 -18.94 -82.08 -5.45
C PRO A 406 -20.38 -82.39 -5.87
N SER A 407 -20.59 -82.53 -7.19
CA SER A 407 -21.89 -82.87 -7.80
C SER A 407 -22.44 -84.22 -7.34
N ASP A 408 -21.55 -85.11 -6.90
CA ASP A 408 -21.83 -86.52 -6.66
C ASP A 408 -22.47 -86.78 -5.27
N TYR A 409 -22.55 -85.75 -4.42
CA TYR A 409 -23.25 -85.82 -3.13
C TYR A 409 -24.76 -85.72 -3.27
N THR A 410 -25.50 -86.65 -2.64
CA THR A 410 -26.97 -86.60 -2.55
C THR A 410 -27.43 -85.40 -1.71
N SER A 411 -28.68 -84.95 -1.92
CA SER A 411 -29.25 -83.77 -1.24
C SER A 411 -29.19 -83.89 0.30
N ASP A 412 -29.40 -85.09 0.84
CA ASP A 412 -29.42 -85.33 2.28
C ASP A 412 -28.04 -85.26 2.93
N ILE A 413 -26.99 -85.67 2.19
CA ILE A 413 -25.60 -85.58 2.67
C ILE A 413 -25.13 -84.11 2.60
N ARG A 414 -25.45 -83.42 1.50
CA ARG A 414 -25.14 -81.99 1.32
C ARG A 414 -25.75 -81.14 2.44
N ASN A 415 -27.01 -81.40 2.81
CA ASN A 415 -27.69 -80.68 3.88
C ASN A 415 -27.09 -80.94 5.27
N ARG A 416 -26.62 -82.16 5.56
CA ARG A 416 -25.95 -82.48 6.83
C ARG A 416 -24.59 -81.81 6.97
N ILE A 417 -23.78 -81.83 5.92
CA ILE A 417 -22.47 -81.14 5.89
C ILE A 417 -22.67 -79.63 6.08
N ILE A 418 -23.64 -79.03 5.38
CA ILE A 418 -23.96 -77.61 5.53
C ILE A 418 -24.41 -77.28 6.96
N ALA A 419 -25.23 -78.14 7.60
CA ALA A 419 -25.66 -77.92 8.98
C ALA A 419 -24.49 -77.96 10.00
N GLU A 420 -23.52 -78.86 9.81
CA GLU A 420 -22.32 -78.91 10.65
C GLU A 420 -21.40 -77.69 10.44
N ILE A 421 -21.30 -77.19 9.20
CA ILE A 421 -20.56 -75.96 8.88
C ILE A 421 -21.25 -74.74 9.50
N GLU A 422 -22.59 -74.65 9.39
CA GLU A 422 -23.39 -73.59 10.02
C GLU A 422 -23.20 -73.58 11.55
N HIS A 423 -23.18 -74.76 12.19
CA HIS A 423 -22.90 -74.89 13.62
C HIS A 423 -21.47 -74.48 14.00
N SER A 424 -20.47 -74.84 13.19
CA SER A 424 -19.07 -74.47 13.43
C SER A 424 -18.85 -72.96 13.28
N TRP A 425 -19.54 -72.33 12.32
CA TRP A 425 -19.53 -70.87 12.14
C TRP A 425 -20.20 -70.12 13.30
N GLN A 426 -21.37 -70.57 13.77
CA GLN A 426 -22.06 -69.94 14.91
C GLN A 426 -21.19 -69.94 16.18
N ASN A 427 -20.44 -71.02 16.40
CA ASN A 427 -19.54 -71.18 17.54
C ASN A 427 -18.10 -70.67 17.29
N ASN A 428 -17.81 -70.13 16.11
CA ASN A 428 -16.51 -69.57 15.72
C ASN A 428 -15.34 -70.59 15.83
N CYS A 429 -15.60 -71.85 15.47
CA CYS A 429 -14.66 -72.97 15.52
C CYS A 429 -14.28 -73.44 14.10
N TYR A 430 -13.17 -74.17 13.96
CA TYR A 430 -12.86 -74.86 12.71
C TYR A 430 -13.86 -76.01 12.45
N TYR A 431 -14.20 -76.22 11.19
CA TYR A 431 -14.97 -77.37 10.74
C TYR A 431 -14.15 -78.65 10.90
N GLU A 432 -14.65 -79.55 11.74
CA GLU A 432 -13.98 -80.79 12.10
C GLU A 432 -14.49 -82.05 11.41
N ASP A 433 -15.56 -81.92 10.60
CA ASP A 433 -16.24 -83.02 9.89
C ASP A 433 -16.46 -84.25 10.78
N LYS A 434 -17.39 -84.12 11.73
CA LYS A 434 -17.65 -85.18 12.73
C LYS A 434 -18.27 -86.43 12.10
N SER A 435 -18.87 -86.29 10.92
CA SER A 435 -19.49 -87.37 10.16
C SER A 435 -18.55 -88.05 9.16
N LYS A 436 -17.31 -87.56 8.97
CA LYS A 436 -16.27 -88.09 8.04
C LYS A 436 -16.73 -88.18 6.58
N LEU A 437 -17.53 -87.21 6.13
CA LEU A 437 -18.13 -87.22 4.80
C LEU A 437 -17.35 -86.39 3.78
N THR A 438 -16.33 -85.62 4.20
CA THR A 438 -15.51 -84.72 3.37
C THR A 438 -14.05 -85.15 3.30
N THR A 439 -13.37 -84.78 2.21
CA THR A 439 -11.92 -84.99 2.04
C THR A 439 -11.10 -83.92 2.77
N SER A 440 -9.82 -84.20 3.03
CA SER A 440 -8.90 -83.26 3.69
C SER A 440 -8.75 -81.93 2.93
N SER A 441 -8.82 -81.96 1.60
CA SER A 441 -8.78 -80.77 0.73
C SER A 441 -10.03 -79.89 0.90
N GLU A 442 -11.21 -80.51 0.91
CA GLU A 442 -12.49 -79.82 1.08
C GLU A 442 -12.61 -79.19 2.48
N ARG A 443 -12.19 -79.93 3.52
CA ARG A 443 -12.14 -79.41 4.88
C ARG A 443 -11.23 -78.18 4.98
N LEU A 444 -10.12 -78.15 4.25
CA LEU A 444 -9.18 -77.04 4.22
C LEU A 444 -9.75 -75.83 3.48
N GLN A 445 -10.52 -76.04 2.40
CA GLN A 445 -11.25 -74.97 1.70
C GLN A 445 -12.37 -74.38 2.58
N VAL A 446 -13.17 -75.23 3.24
CA VAL A 446 -14.23 -74.78 4.16
C VAL A 446 -13.66 -74.00 5.34
N ASN A 447 -12.54 -74.46 5.93
CA ASN A 447 -11.89 -73.75 7.03
C ASN A 447 -11.26 -72.42 6.63
N LYS A 448 -10.78 -72.28 5.38
CA LYS A 448 -10.37 -70.99 4.82
C LYS A 448 -11.56 -70.03 4.67
N LEU A 449 -12.73 -70.53 4.29
CA LEU A 449 -13.95 -69.71 4.22
C LEU A 449 -14.42 -69.28 5.63
N LEU A 450 -14.41 -70.20 6.61
CA LEU A 450 -14.80 -69.89 8.00
C LEU A 450 -13.89 -68.84 8.64
N THR A 451 -12.58 -68.92 8.42
CA THR A 451 -11.62 -67.92 8.90
C THR A 451 -11.85 -66.55 8.26
N SER A 452 -12.13 -66.50 6.96
CA SER A 452 -12.53 -65.26 6.26
C SER A 452 -13.80 -64.65 6.86
N TRP A 453 -14.84 -65.46 7.11
CA TRP A 453 -16.08 -64.99 7.71
C TRP A 453 -15.89 -64.50 9.15
N GLY A 454 -15.07 -65.19 9.95
CA GLY A 454 -14.73 -64.77 11.32
C GLY A 454 -13.99 -63.44 11.36
N ASN A 455 -13.07 -63.21 10.41
CA ASN A 455 -12.38 -61.93 10.27
C ASN A 455 -13.35 -60.80 9.89
N ASN A 456 -14.25 -61.02 8.94
CA ASN A 456 -15.28 -60.04 8.55
C ASN A 456 -16.21 -59.67 9.73
N ARG A 457 -16.54 -60.63 10.61
CA ARG A 457 -17.33 -60.38 11.83
C ARG A 457 -16.62 -59.44 12.82
N LYS A 458 -15.31 -59.63 13.03
CA LYS A 458 -14.50 -58.74 13.89
C LYS A 458 -14.44 -57.31 13.33
N LEU A 459 -14.29 -57.18 12.02
CA LEU A 459 -14.27 -55.88 11.35
C LEU A 459 -15.61 -55.13 11.52
N ARG A 460 -16.74 -55.82 11.40
CA ARG A 460 -18.06 -55.18 11.61
C ARG A 460 -18.23 -54.66 13.04
N SER A 461 -17.88 -55.46 14.04
CA SER A 461 -17.96 -55.03 15.45
C SER A 461 -17.10 -53.78 15.73
N PHE A 462 -15.93 -53.68 15.11
CA PHE A 462 -15.09 -52.48 15.17
C PHE A 462 -15.78 -51.24 14.56
N LEU A 463 -16.41 -51.39 13.39
CA LEU A 463 -17.11 -50.28 12.73
C LEU A 463 -18.36 -49.82 13.51
N GLU A 464 -19.10 -50.74 14.15
CA GLU A 464 -20.23 -50.40 15.03
C GLU A 464 -19.78 -49.62 16.27
N SER A 465 -18.63 -49.97 16.86
CA SER A 465 -18.06 -49.22 17.99
C SER A 465 -17.74 -47.76 17.64
N ILE A 466 -17.27 -47.49 16.42
CA ILE A 466 -16.96 -46.13 15.96
C ILE A 466 -18.24 -45.35 15.68
N GLN A 467 -19.25 -46.01 15.10
CA GLN A 467 -20.55 -45.41 14.85
C GLN A 467 -21.17 -44.86 16.13
N ASN A 468 -21.14 -45.64 17.21
CA ASN A 468 -21.66 -45.21 18.52
C ASN A 468 -20.89 -44.01 19.11
N LEU A 469 -19.58 -43.93 18.89
CA LEU A 469 -18.73 -42.83 19.39
C LEU A 469 -18.99 -41.49 18.68
N LEU A 470 -19.35 -41.54 17.39
CA LEU A 470 -19.68 -40.33 16.63
C LEU A 470 -21.11 -39.85 16.93
N CYS A 471 -22.05 -40.76 17.18
CA CYS A 471 -23.41 -40.41 17.59
C CYS A 471 -23.49 -39.74 18.97
N SER A 472 -22.48 -39.92 19.84
CA SER A 472 -22.44 -39.30 21.18
C SER A 472 -21.83 -37.88 21.19
N ALA A 473 -21.25 -37.40 20.09
CA ALA A 473 -20.73 -36.04 19.99
C ALA A 473 -21.87 -35.03 19.68
N PRO A 474 -22.01 -33.92 20.43
CA PRO A 474 -23.11 -32.97 20.20
C PRO A 474 -22.93 -32.23 18.86
N ILE A 475 -23.89 -32.40 17.96
CA ILE A 475 -23.95 -31.71 16.67
C ILE A 475 -24.87 -30.50 16.82
N GLU A 476 -24.30 -29.29 16.95
CA GLU A 476 -25.09 -28.06 16.75
C GLU A 476 -25.50 -27.96 15.28
N GLN A 477 -26.81 -28.00 15.02
CA GLN A 477 -27.36 -27.80 13.69
C GLN A 477 -27.15 -26.35 13.25
N PHE A 478 -26.45 -26.16 12.14
CA PHE A 478 -26.44 -24.88 11.44
C PHE A 478 -27.87 -24.58 10.97
N CYS A 479 -28.40 -23.40 11.32
CA CYS A 479 -29.62 -22.88 10.72
C CYS A 479 -29.34 -22.54 9.25
N THR A 480 -29.56 -23.50 8.35
CA THR A 480 -29.49 -23.31 6.90
C THR A 480 -30.76 -22.62 6.39
N ASN A 481 -30.97 -21.35 6.74
CA ASN A 481 -31.95 -20.49 6.08
C ASN A 481 -31.30 -19.17 5.63
N ILE A 482 -30.11 -19.27 5.05
CA ILE A 482 -29.64 -18.27 4.08
C ILE A 482 -29.70 -18.96 2.73
N LEU A 483 -30.75 -18.65 1.97
CA LEU A 483 -30.93 -19.08 0.58
C LEU A 483 -29.86 -18.40 -0.28
N TYR A 484 -28.68 -19.02 -0.37
CA TYR A 484 -27.68 -18.67 -1.36
C TYR A 484 -28.06 -19.34 -2.69
N ASN A 485 -28.46 -18.53 -3.67
CA ASN A 485 -28.87 -18.99 -4.99
C ASN A 485 -27.81 -18.57 -6.02
N PRO A 486 -26.75 -19.38 -6.25
CA PRO A 486 -25.73 -19.05 -7.22
C PRO A 486 -26.22 -19.47 -8.60
N GLN A 487 -27.02 -18.63 -9.24
CA GLN A 487 -27.12 -18.50 -10.69
C GLN A 487 -28.22 -17.49 -11.03
N LYS A 488 -27.78 -16.24 -11.22
CA LYS A 488 -28.29 -15.21 -12.15
C LYS A 488 -27.65 -13.89 -11.70
N PHE A 489 -26.40 -13.65 -12.10
CA PHE A 489 -25.92 -12.27 -12.21
C PHE A 489 -26.58 -11.67 -13.46
N ALA A 490 -27.88 -11.41 -13.33
CA ALA A 490 -28.64 -10.60 -14.25
C ALA A 490 -28.62 -9.19 -13.67
N GLY A 491 -27.83 -8.31 -14.28
CA GLY A 491 -28.12 -6.89 -14.49
C GLY A 491 -28.46 -5.96 -13.32
N GLU A 492 -28.59 -6.43 -12.08
CA GLU A 492 -28.71 -5.59 -10.89
C GLU A 492 -27.32 -5.47 -10.27
N SER A 493 -26.87 -4.23 -10.19
CA SER A 493 -25.50 -3.78 -10.00
C SER A 493 -24.79 -4.45 -8.82
N VAL A 494 -23.69 -5.16 -9.13
CA VAL A 494 -22.68 -5.67 -8.19
C VAL A 494 -22.10 -4.54 -7.30
N GLU A 495 -22.27 -3.28 -7.71
CA GLU A 495 -21.93 -2.09 -6.93
C GLU A 495 -22.61 -2.06 -5.54
N GLU A 496 -23.81 -2.63 -5.40
CA GLU A 496 -24.54 -2.66 -4.13
C GLU A 496 -24.06 -3.78 -3.16
N HIS A 497 -23.37 -4.81 -3.67
CA HIS A 497 -22.91 -5.95 -2.84
C HIS A 497 -21.43 -5.85 -2.42
N TYR A 498 -20.63 -5.06 -3.14
CA TYR A 498 -19.21 -4.83 -2.81
C TYR A 498 -18.89 -3.39 -2.36
N GLN A 499 -19.86 -2.48 -2.35
CA GLN A 499 -19.91 -1.49 -1.29
C GLN A 499 -20.37 -2.19 -0.02
N LEU A 500 -19.42 -2.81 0.69
CA LEU A 500 -19.69 -3.28 2.05
C LEU A 500 -20.05 -2.05 2.87
N GLN A 501 -21.36 -1.81 3.06
CA GLN A 501 -21.84 -1.14 4.26
C GLN A 501 -21.40 -2.01 5.42
N VAL A 502 -20.17 -1.79 5.87
CA VAL A 502 -19.65 -2.47 7.03
C VAL A 502 -20.48 -1.94 8.20
N LYS A 503 -21.48 -2.70 8.62
CA LYS A 503 -22.22 -2.40 9.84
C LYS A 503 -21.31 -2.79 11.00
N TRP A 504 -20.45 -1.86 11.41
CA TRP A 504 -19.57 -2.04 12.55
C TRP A 504 -20.43 -2.10 13.83
N THR A 505 -20.48 -3.27 14.46
CA THR A 505 -21.22 -3.43 15.71
C THR A 505 -20.42 -2.88 16.87
N ASN A 506 -20.98 -1.91 17.60
CA ASN A 506 -20.40 -1.40 18.84
C ASN A 506 -20.30 -2.51 19.89
N LYS A 507 -19.08 -3.02 20.12
CA LYS A 507 -18.71 -3.70 21.36
C LYS A 507 -17.54 -2.93 22.01
N LEU A 508 -17.89 -2.26 23.11
CA LEU A 508 -17.07 -1.72 24.21
C LEU A 508 -15.57 -1.50 23.92
N ILE A 509 -15.27 -0.45 23.16
CA ILE A 509 -13.98 0.23 23.26
C ILE A 509 -13.81 0.70 24.71
N ASP A 510 -12.62 0.51 25.31
CA ASP A 510 -12.33 1.04 26.65
C ASP A 510 -12.54 2.56 26.68
N LYS A 511 -13.46 3.00 27.55
CA LYS A 511 -13.81 4.42 27.72
C LYS A 511 -12.59 5.27 28.06
N LYS A 512 -11.63 4.74 28.84
CA LYS A 512 -10.42 5.50 29.21
C LYS A 512 -9.50 5.74 28.01
N LEU A 513 -9.30 4.72 27.17
CA LEU A 513 -8.52 4.85 25.94
C LEU A 513 -9.19 5.81 24.97
N LEU A 514 -10.52 5.71 24.82
CA LEU A 514 -11.29 6.62 23.96
C LEU A 514 -11.23 8.07 24.48
N GLU A 515 -11.37 8.30 25.78
CA GLU A 515 -11.25 9.63 26.38
C GLU A 515 -9.84 10.22 26.19
N SER A 516 -8.78 9.40 26.33
CA SER A 516 -7.41 9.83 26.07
C SER A 516 -7.20 10.21 24.60
N ALA A 517 -7.67 9.36 23.67
CA ALA A 517 -7.60 9.61 22.24
C ALA A 517 -8.41 10.86 21.85
N PHE A 518 -9.60 11.04 22.42
CA PHE A 518 -10.43 12.22 22.24
C PHE A 518 -9.72 13.49 22.69
N ARG A 519 -9.12 13.47 23.89
CA ARG A 519 -8.31 14.60 24.37
C ARG A 519 -7.21 14.92 23.37
N LYS A 520 -6.46 13.91 22.92
CA LYS A 520 -5.33 14.09 22.01
C LYS A 520 -5.69 14.64 20.63
N PHE A 521 -6.81 14.18 20.09
CA PHE A 521 -7.18 14.49 18.72
C PHE A 521 -7.94 15.81 18.59
N TYR A 522 -8.79 16.15 19.58
CA TYR A 522 -9.68 17.32 19.52
C TYR A 522 -9.18 18.54 20.32
N PHE A 523 -8.12 18.42 21.13
CA PHE A 523 -7.60 19.53 21.92
C PHE A 523 -6.10 19.77 21.65
N PRO A 524 -5.63 21.03 21.74
CA PRO A 524 -4.21 21.36 21.60
C PRO A 524 -3.43 21.00 22.89
N ASN A 525 -2.09 20.95 22.79
CA ASN A 525 -1.16 20.74 23.91
C ASN A 525 -1.40 19.47 24.73
N THR A 526 -1.95 18.41 24.14
CA THR A 526 -2.29 17.20 24.88
C THR A 526 -1.21 16.13 24.81
N GLY A 527 -0.81 15.60 25.95
CA GLY A 527 0.11 14.47 26.02
C GLY A 527 1.58 14.80 25.72
N HIS A 528 1.92 16.08 25.51
CA HIS A 528 3.30 16.53 25.33
C HIS A 528 4.17 16.29 26.59
N PHE A 529 5.48 16.23 26.38
CA PHE A 529 6.44 16.08 27.46
C PHE A 529 6.61 17.42 28.20
N ASN A 530 6.17 17.50 29.45
CA ASN A 530 6.29 18.71 30.28
C ASN A 530 7.71 18.83 30.86
N LYS A 531 8.38 19.96 30.66
CA LYS A 531 9.64 20.29 31.36
C LYS A 531 9.35 20.46 32.86
N SER A 532 10.09 19.78 33.73
CA SER A 532 9.91 19.94 35.17
C SER A 532 10.93 20.92 35.79
N LYS A 533 10.38 21.85 36.59
CA LYS A 533 10.99 22.80 37.55
C LYS A 533 11.74 24.03 37.01
N ILE A 534 11.13 25.18 37.27
CA ILE A 534 11.76 26.50 37.30
C ILE A 534 12.71 26.52 38.51
N SER A 535 14.01 26.55 38.28
CA SER A 535 14.97 26.86 39.35
C SER A 535 14.84 28.33 39.74
N SER A 536 14.93 28.60 41.03
CA SER A 536 14.60 29.85 41.71
C SER A 536 15.20 31.10 41.06
N GLN A 537 14.42 32.19 41.12
CA GLN A 537 14.85 33.55 40.78
C GLN A 537 16.22 33.85 41.40
N THR A 538 17.26 33.92 40.56
CA THR A 538 18.47 34.64 40.93
C THR A 538 18.09 36.13 40.89
N ALA A 539 18.35 36.84 41.99
CA ALA A 539 18.00 38.24 42.12
C ALA A 539 18.68 39.07 41.00
N ASN A 540 17.90 39.49 40.01
CA ASN A 540 18.36 40.31 38.88
C ASN A 540 19.07 41.57 39.41
N LYS A 541 20.36 41.75 39.05
CA LYS A 541 20.97 43.08 39.02
C LYS A 541 20.15 43.93 38.04
N ARG A 542 19.67 45.09 38.47
CA ARG A 542 18.94 46.04 37.62
C ARG A 542 19.90 46.59 36.54
N VAL A 543 19.94 45.95 35.38
CA VAL A 543 20.63 46.50 34.21
C VAL A 543 19.70 47.50 33.52
N THR A 544 20.08 48.77 33.50
CA THR A 544 19.33 49.85 32.84
C THR A 544 19.58 49.84 31.33
N PHE A 545 18.61 50.33 30.54
CA PHE A 545 18.72 50.42 29.08
C PHE A 545 19.94 51.30 28.70
N PRO A 546 20.85 50.83 27.82
CA PRO A 546 22.05 51.57 27.44
C PRO A 546 21.72 52.74 26.49
N ASN A 547 21.25 53.86 27.05
CA ASN A 547 20.91 55.09 26.32
C ASN A 547 22.09 55.69 25.53
N HIS A 548 23.33 55.30 25.85
CA HIS A 548 24.57 55.83 25.26
C HIS A 548 24.87 55.31 23.85
N ILE A 549 24.15 54.29 23.36
CA ILE A 549 24.33 53.72 22.02
C ILE A 549 23.72 54.63 20.94
N PHE A 550 22.74 55.47 21.31
CA PHE A 550 22.19 56.46 20.40
C PHE A 550 23.02 57.75 20.51
N PRO A 551 23.77 58.17 19.46
CA PRO A 551 24.34 59.51 19.46
C PRO A 551 23.16 60.47 19.59
N SER A 552 23.22 61.36 20.58
CA SER A 552 22.18 62.35 20.89
C SER A 552 21.74 63.07 19.62
N VAL A 553 20.62 62.64 19.04
CA VAL A 553 20.06 63.28 17.85
C VAL A 553 19.68 64.69 18.29
N ASN A 554 20.33 65.70 17.73
CA ASN A 554 20.07 67.09 18.10
C ASN A 554 18.60 67.41 17.76
N HIS A 555 17.73 67.44 18.77
CA HIS A 555 16.27 67.51 18.66
C HIS A 555 15.73 68.82 18.05
N LYS A 556 16.59 69.69 17.50
CA LYS A 556 16.21 71.03 17.05
C LYS A 556 16.24 71.25 15.54
N GLU A 557 16.77 70.34 14.71
CA GLU A 557 16.96 70.64 13.28
C GLU A 557 16.63 69.54 12.26
N THR A 558 16.01 68.41 12.61
CA THR A 558 15.69 67.39 11.59
C THR A 558 14.29 66.80 11.72
N THR A 559 13.58 66.72 10.59
CA THR A 559 12.31 66.02 10.37
C THR A 559 12.36 64.51 10.65
N LEU A 560 13.51 63.99 11.10
CA LEU A 560 13.78 62.59 11.42
C LEU A 560 13.67 62.27 12.92
N SER A 561 13.43 63.26 13.80
CA SER A 561 13.37 63.05 15.26
C SER A 561 12.23 62.11 15.69
N GLU A 562 11.11 62.11 14.96
CA GLU A 562 9.99 61.19 15.22
C GLU A 562 10.36 59.73 14.93
N ILE A 563 11.15 59.50 13.87
CA ILE A 563 11.64 58.16 13.51
C ILE A 563 12.66 57.68 14.53
N GLY A 564 13.57 58.56 14.98
CA GLY A 564 14.53 58.25 16.05
C GLY A 564 13.83 57.83 17.36
N ASN A 565 12.83 58.61 17.79
CA ASN A 565 12.03 58.30 18.99
C ASN A 565 11.22 57.00 18.84
N TYR A 566 10.73 56.68 17.64
CA TYR A 566 10.04 55.41 17.37
C TYR A 566 10.99 54.21 17.51
N PHE A 567 12.21 54.31 16.94
CA PHE A 567 13.21 53.25 17.05
C PHE A 567 13.73 53.07 18.47
N GLU A 568 13.97 54.16 19.22
CA GLU A 568 14.35 54.10 20.62
C GLU A 568 13.28 53.40 21.46
N ASN A 569 12.00 53.72 21.23
CA ASN A 569 10.88 53.05 21.89
C ASN A 569 10.76 51.56 21.52
N GLN A 570 10.95 51.21 20.25
CA GLN A 570 10.97 49.82 19.78
C GLN A 570 12.13 49.03 20.42
N LEU A 571 13.33 49.61 20.45
CA LEU A 571 14.52 48.99 21.05
C LEU A 571 14.40 48.87 22.56
N ASN A 572 13.83 49.85 23.26
CA ASN A 572 13.57 49.77 24.69
C ASN A 572 12.50 48.70 25.00
N LYS A 573 11.46 48.57 24.17
CA LYS A 573 10.49 47.46 24.27
C LYS A 573 11.17 46.10 24.04
N SER A 574 12.03 46.01 23.02
CA SER A 574 12.76 44.78 22.70
C SER A 574 13.78 44.42 23.78
N TRP A 575 14.48 45.41 24.35
CA TRP A 575 15.39 45.23 25.48
C TRP A 575 14.69 44.78 26.76
N LYS A 576 13.52 45.37 27.07
CA LYS A 576 12.68 44.88 28.18
C LYS A 576 12.24 43.43 27.96
N LYS A 577 11.96 43.05 26.71
CA LYS A 577 11.62 41.68 26.33
C LYS A 577 12.83 40.75 26.45
N PHE A 578 14.01 41.19 26.01
CA PHE A 578 15.29 40.48 26.16
C PHE A 578 15.66 40.23 27.63
N LEU A 579 15.44 41.21 28.52
CA LEU A 579 15.64 41.05 29.96
C LEU A 579 14.60 40.13 30.63
N LEU A 580 13.39 40.05 30.07
CA LEU A 580 12.39 39.05 30.46
C LEU A 580 12.74 37.65 29.95
N ASP A 581 13.50 37.56 28.85
CA ASP A 581 14.04 36.36 28.21
C ASP A 581 15.45 35.98 28.70
N GLU A 582 16.03 36.65 29.71
CA GLU A 582 17.25 36.13 30.35
C GLU A 582 16.95 34.70 30.81
N PRO A 583 17.80 33.71 30.45
CA PRO A 583 17.46 32.32 30.61
C PRO A 583 17.34 32.01 32.10
N SER A 584 16.10 32.01 32.61
CA SER A 584 15.74 31.10 33.69
C SER A 584 16.39 29.78 33.34
N ARG A 585 17.33 29.30 34.16
CA ARG A 585 17.96 27.98 33.98
C ARG A 585 16.83 26.95 34.08
N LYS A 586 16.20 26.68 32.95
CA LYS A 586 15.32 25.53 32.76
C LYS A 586 16.26 24.35 32.82
N GLU A 587 16.16 23.55 33.86
CA GLU A 587 16.81 22.25 33.86
C GLU A 587 16.15 21.46 32.73
N ASP A 588 16.94 21.10 31.72
CA ASP A 588 16.45 20.23 30.67
C ASP A 588 16.15 18.85 31.27
N PRO A 589 15.08 18.18 30.81
CA PRO A 589 14.70 16.88 31.34
C PRO A 589 15.81 15.86 31.18
N SER A 590 15.91 14.95 32.15
CA SER A 590 16.90 13.87 32.08
C SER A 590 16.56 12.90 30.94
N ILE A 591 17.58 12.25 30.38
CA ILE A 591 17.41 11.22 29.34
C ILE A 591 16.50 10.09 29.86
N GLU A 592 16.57 9.77 31.15
CA GLU A 592 15.74 8.75 31.80
C GLU A 592 14.26 9.14 31.80
N GLU A 593 13.92 10.39 32.14
CA GLU A 593 12.54 10.88 32.10
C GLU A 593 11.95 10.81 30.68
N ILE A 594 12.75 11.15 29.66
CA ILE A 594 12.33 11.07 28.25
C ILE A 594 12.07 9.61 27.85
N LYS A 595 12.96 8.68 28.24
CA LYS A 595 12.79 7.24 27.98
C LYS A 595 11.54 6.68 28.66
N GLU A 596 11.27 7.06 29.91
CA GLU A 596 10.06 6.65 30.62
C GLU A 596 8.80 7.15 29.92
N ARG A 597 8.77 8.42 29.49
CA ARG A 597 7.63 8.97 28.75
C ARG A 597 7.42 8.26 27.42
N LEU A 598 8.48 8.02 26.67
CA LEU A 598 8.43 7.32 25.39
C LEU A 598 7.81 5.92 25.56
N ASN A 599 8.25 5.17 26.57
CA ASN A 599 7.70 3.85 26.90
C ASN A 599 6.20 3.90 27.26
N CYS A 600 5.75 4.93 27.99
CA CYS A 600 4.33 5.13 28.27
C CYS A 600 3.52 5.40 27.00
N LEU A 601 4.00 6.28 26.11
CA LEU A 601 3.33 6.60 24.86
C LEU A 601 3.23 5.39 23.93
N GLN A 602 4.32 4.61 23.80
CA GLN A 602 4.34 3.38 22.99
C GLN A 602 3.35 2.32 23.47
N LYS A 603 3.21 2.16 24.80
CA LYS A 603 2.18 1.26 25.36
C LYS A 603 0.78 1.73 25.04
N GLU A 604 0.53 3.03 25.18
CA GLU A 604 -0.78 3.62 24.90
C GLU A 604 -1.13 3.53 23.41
N SER A 605 -0.23 3.88 22.51
CA SER A 605 -0.46 3.80 21.07
C SER A 605 -0.68 2.36 20.60
N THR A 606 0.04 1.38 21.15
CA THR A 606 -0.17 -0.04 20.87
C THR A 606 -1.56 -0.50 21.34
N GLN A 607 -1.98 -0.11 22.54
CA GLN A 607 -3.32 -0.43 23.06
C GLN A 607 -4.42 0.21 22.23
N SER A 608 -4.28 1.49 21.88
CA SER A 608 -5.25 2.21 21.02
C SER A 608 -5.34 1.59 19.62
N TRP A 609 -4.21 1.23 19.02
CA TRP A 609 -4.16 0.56 17.72
C TRP A 609 -4.82 -0.82 17.73
N ASN A 610 -4.53 -1.64 18.75
CA ASN A 610 -5.15 -2.97 18.89
C ASN A 610 -6.65 -2.86 19.13
N ALA A 611 -7.10 -1.94 19.98
CA ALA A 611 -8.52 -1.70 20.20
C ALA A 611 -9.26 -1.24 18.93
N LEU A 612 -8.60 -0.42 18.10
CA LEU A 612 -9.12 -0.02 16.80
C LEU A 612 -9.24 -1.23 15.84
N ILE A 613 -8.19 -2.05 15.73
CA ILE A 613 -8.21 -3.26 14.88
C ILE A 613 -9.30 -4.21 15.34
N GLU A 614 -9.39 -4.53 16.64
CA GLU A 614 -10.40 -5.44 17.20
C GLU A 614 -11.82 -4.92 16.94
N SER A 615 -12.05 -3.60 17.07
CA SER A 615 -13.33 -2.99 16.76
C SER A 615 -13.72 -3.15 15.28
N ILE A 616 -12.75 -3.20 14.38
CA ILE A 616 -12.94 -3.37 12.94
C ILE A 616 -13.13 -4.86 12.60
N THR A 617 -12.29 -5.75 13.14
CA THR A 617 -12.31 -7.18 12.78
C THR A 617 -13.48 -7.96 13.37
N ALA A 618 -14.04 -7.54 14.52
CA ALA A 618 -15.03 -8.31 15.28
C ALA A 618 -16.28 -8.77 14.50
N SER A 619 -16.71 -8.03 13.48
CA SER A 619 -17.91 -8.38 12.69
C SER A 619 -17.60 -9.18 11.42
N ASN A 620 -16.36 -9.21 10.94
CA ASN A 620 -16.01 -9.67 9.59
C ASN A 620 -14.67 -10.44 9.53
N GLU A 621 -14.21 -11.05 10.63
CA GLU A 621 -12.91 -11.73 10.74
C GLU A 621 -12.62 -12.66 9.56
N GLN A 622 -13.58 -13.52 9.19
CA GLN A 622 -13.45 -14.46 8.07
C GLN A 622 -13.21 -13.76 6.71
N LEU A 623 -13.80 -12.58 6.48
CA LEU A 623 -13.61 -11.83 5.24
C LEU A 623 -12.23 -11.15 5.18
N PHE A 624 -11.69 -10.75 6.34
CA PHE A 624 -10.31 -10.25 6.44
C PHE A 624 -9.29 -11.36 6.24
N GLU A 625 -9.51 -12.55 6.82
CA GLU A 625 -8.64 -13.72 6.65
C GLU A 625 -8.58 -14.17 5.18
N ILE A 626 -9.72 -14.19 4.48
CA ILE A 626 -9.80 -14.61 3.07
C ILE A 626 -9.35 -13.48 2.11
N GLY A 627 -9.18 -12.24 2.60
CA GLY A 627 -8.66 -11.11 1.81
C GLY A 627 -9.68 -10.45 0.87
N LEU A 628 -10.98 -10.68 1.09
CA LEU A 628 -12.07 -10.05 0.33
C LEU A 628 -12.41 -8.63 0.81
N LEU A 629 -11.98 -8.28 2.02
CA LEU A 629 -12.05 -6.92 2.56
C LEU A 629 -10.71 -6.17 2.41
N SER A 630 -10.78 -4.84 2.35
CA SER A 630 -9.59 -3.98 2.37
C SER A 630 -8.75 -4.27 3.62
N ARG A 631 -7.43 -4.42 3.43
CA ARG A 631 -6.50 -4.69 4.54
C ARG A 631 -6.53 -3.57 5.57
N ILE A 632 -6.50 -3.93 6.86
CA ILE A 632 -6.44 -2.99 7.98
C ILE A 632 -4.98 -2.62 8.22
N THR A 633 -4.50 -1.63 7.49
CA THR A 633 -3.12 -1.13 7.60
C THR A 633 -3.14 0.37 7.92
N PRO A 634 -2.10 0.91 8.58
CA PRO A 634 -2.03 2.35 8.88
C PRO A 634 -2.24 3.21 7.64
N THR A 635 -1.64 2.82 6.52
CA THR A 635 -1.77 3.52 5.23
C THR A 635 -3.22 3.63 4.77
N ASN A 636 -3.94 2.51 4.75
CA ASN A 636 -5.31 2.46 4.27
C ASN A 636 -6.27 3.18 5.21
N LEU A 637 -6.05 3.11 6.53
CA LEU A 637 -6.91 3.84 7.48
C LEU A 637 -6.65 5.35 7.42
N ILE A 638 -5.40 5.78 7.22
CA ILE A 638 -5.05 7.19 7.07
C ILE A 638 -5.64 7.77 5.78
N THR A 639 -5.67 7.02 4.67
CA THR A 639 -6.30 7.52 3.43
C THR A 639 -7.82 7.70 3.60
N LEU A 640 -8.48 6.90 4.43
CA LEU A 640 -9.90 7.10 4.77
C LEU A 640 -10.12 8.39 5.59
N LEU A 641 -9.18 8.78 6.46
CA LEU A 641 -9.27 10.05 7.20
C LEU A 641 -9.12 11.30 6.31
N GLN A 642 -8.50 11.15 5.13
CA GLN A 642 -8.37 12.25 4.18
C GLN A 642 -9.65 12.49 3.37
N GLN A 643 -10.55 11.49 3.30
CA GLN A 643 -11.84 11.63 2.67
C GLN A 643 -12.79 12.44 3.57
N ASN A 644 -13.80 13.08 2.98
CA ASN A 644 -14.83 13.77 3.76
C ASN A 644 -15.36 12.83 4.86
N ILE A 645 -15.36 13.30 6.12
CA ILE A 645 -15.74 12.51 7.30
C ILE A 645 -17.13 11.88 7.11
N GLU A 646 -18.04 12.58 6.42
CA GLU A 646 -19.39 12.10 6.09
C GLU A 646 -19.41 10.88 5.14
N LYS A 647 -18.37 10.72 4.32
CA LYS A 647 -18.18 9.58 3.40
C LYS A 647 -17.27 8.51 3.98
N CYS A 648 -16.68 8.75 5.16
CA CYS A 648 -15.77 7.81 5.79
C CYS A 648 -16.54 6.60 6.30
N PRO A 649 -16.11 5.36 6.01
CA PRO A 649 -16.79 4.17 6.49
C PRO A 649 -16.57 3.93 8.00
N LEU A 650 -15.69 4.68 8.68
CA LEU A 650 -15.37 4.51 10.10
C LEU A 650 -16.33 5.30 11.01
N ASN A 651 -16.63 4.72 12.18
CA ASN A 651 -17.45 5.35 13.20
C ASN A 651 -16.70 6.52 13.85
N ASN A 652 -17.40 7.52 14.42
CA ASN A 652 -16.77 8.66 15.12
C ASN A 652 -15.79 8.23 16.22
N ASP A 653 -16.10 7.17 16.97
CA ASP A 653 -15.22 6.64 18.02
C ASP A 653 -13.94 6.02 17.43
N GLN A 654 -14.04 5.34 16.29
CA GLN A 654 -12.91 4.74 15.58
C GLN A 654 -12.03 5.82 14.94
N ILE A 655 -12.64 6.86 14.35
CA ILE A 655 -11.94 8.05 13.84
C ILE A 655 -11.18 8.72 14.99
N THR A 656 -11.80 8.83 16.15
CA THR A 656 -11.18 9.41 17.36
C THR A 656 -10.00 8.58 17.85
N LEU A 657 -10.14 7.26 17.92
CA LEU A 657 -9.03 6.35 18.28
C LEU A 657 -7.88 6.43 17.28
N LEU A 658 -8.18 6.41 15.98
CA LEU A 658 -7.17 6.52 14.93
C LEU A 658 -6.44 7.85 15.04
N GLY A 659 -7.17 8.97 15.08
CA GLY A 659 -6.60 10.31 15.25
C GLY A 659 -5.75 10.45 16.52
N GLY A 660 -6.24 9.92 17.65
CA GLY A 660 -5.47 9.88 18.90
C GLY A 660 -4.20 9.03 18.82
N THR A 661 -4.25 7.91 18.10
CA THR A 661 -3.08 7.04 17.84
C THR A 661 -2.05 7.76 16.97
N LEU A 662 -2.48 8.45 15.92
CA LEU A 662 -1.62 9.27 15.06
C LEU A 662 -0.90 10.37 15.86
N VAL A 663 -1.62 11.05 16.76
CA VAL A 663 -1.01 12.03 17.67
C VAL A 663 0.02 11.37 18.58
N CYS A 664 -0.27 10.20 19.17
CA CYS A 664 0.72 9.47 19.98
C CYS A 664 2.00 9.19 19.17
N TRP A 665 1.87 8.71 17.94
CA TRP A 665 2.99 8.44 17.05
C TRP A 665 3.83 9.68 16.74
N THR A 666 3.22 10.86 16.53
CA THR A 666 3.99 12.12 16.36
C THR A 666 4.80 12.47 17.59
N LEU A 667 4.22 12.31 18.78
CA LEU A 667 4.89 12.60 20.05
C LEU A 667 6.03 11.62 20.30
N GLU A 668 5.83 10.33 19.99
CA GLU A 668 6.91 9.34 20.10
C GLU A 668 8.07 9.66 19.14
N LEU A 669 7.79 10.01 17.88
CA LEU A 669 8.82 10.40 16.90
C LEU A 669 9.66 11.58 17.38
N GLN A 670 9.02 12.58 18.00
CA GLN A 670 9.71 13.73 18.58
C GLN A 670 10.67 13.32 19.70
N LEU A 671 10.22 12.50 20.64
CA LEU A 671 11.06 12.05 21.75
C LEU A 671 12.20 11.15 21.25
N GLU A 672 11.96 10.32 20.22
CA GLU A 672 13.01 9.52 19.59
C GLU A 672 14.08 10.39 18.90
N ARG A 673 13.67 11.48 18.23
CA ARG A 673 14.61 12.48 17.68
C ARG A 673 15.42 13.15 18.78
N ALA A 674 14.77 13.56 19.87
CA ALA A 674 15.46 14.14 21.01
C ALA A 674 16.50 13.17 21.60
N LEU A 675 16.12 11.92 21.87
CA LEU A 675 17.05 10.90 22.35
C LEU A 675 18.22 10.65 21.40
N HIS A 676 17.96 10.62 20.09
CA HIS A 676 19.01 10.50 19.08
C HIS A 676 20.01 11.66 19.18
N TYR A 677 19.54 12.91 19.27
CA TYR A 677 20.45 14.05 19.43
C TYR A 677 21.23 14.02 20.75
N ALA A 678 20.60 13.58 21.84
CA ALA A 678 21.26 13.44 23.14
C ALA A 678 22.40 12.41 23.12
N ILE A 679 22.20 11.27 22.45
CA ILE A 679 23.20 10.19 22.35
C ILE A 679 24.39 10.59 21.46
N HIS A 680 24.14 11.40 20.43
CA HIS A 680 25.17 11.89 19.52
C HIS A 680 25.82 13.21 19.96
N ASP A 681 25.68 13.60 21.23
CA ASP A 681 26.22 14.84 21.82
C ASP A 681 25.82 16.14 21.08
N LYS A 682 24.67 16.13 20.38
CA LYS A 682 24.11 17.28 19.64
C LYS A 682 23.19 18.10 20.55
N LEU A 683 23.75 18.70 21.60
CA LEU A 683 22.98 19.43 22.64
C LEU A 683 22.09 20.55 22.08
N ALA A 684 22.57 21.32 21.10
CA ALA A 684 21.79 22.43 20.53
C ALA A 684 20.51 21.95 19.83
N ASP A 685 20.59 20.82 19.11
CA ASP A 685 19.45 20.24 18.40
C ASP A 685 18.50 19.51 19.35
N PHE A 686 19.03 18.86 20.39
CA PHE A 686 18.25 18.32 21.50
C PHE A 686 17.38 19.38 22.17
N VAL A 687 17.99 20.52 22.57
CA VAL A 687 17.27 21.61 23.22
C VAL A 687 16.21 22.20 22.29
N LYS A 688 16.51 22.36 20.99
CA LYS A 688 15.52 22.80 20.00
C LYS A 688 14.35 21.83 19.88
N GLU A 689 14.63 20.53 19.81
CA GLU A 689 13.62 19.49 19.62
C GLU A 689 12.63 19.44 20.80
N ILE A 690 13.13 19.46 22.03
CA ILE A 690 12.30 19.40 23.25
C ILE A 690 11.60 20.73 23.54
N SER A 691 12.20 21.85 23.14
CA SER A 691 11.58 23.16 23.36
C SER A 691 10.39 23.41 22.44
N ASN A 692 10.32 22.72 21.30
CA ASN A 692 9.15 22.76 20.42
C ASN A 692 8.03 21.93 21.04
N ILE A 693 6.90 22.55 21.37
CA ILE A 693 5.72 21.84 21.90
C ILE A 693 4.82 21.46 20.72
N PRO A 694 4.58 20.16 20.45
CA PRO A 694 3.69 19.74 19.38
C PRO A 694 2.25 20.17 19.64
N HIS A 695 1.53 20.48 18.55
CA HIS A 695 0.10 20.79 18.58
C HIS A 695 -0.27 21.92 19.55
N SER A 696 0.62 22.92 19.69
CA SER A 696 0.46 23.95 20.72
C SER A 696 -0.63 24.97 20.41
N ASN A 697 -0.68 25.42 19.17
CA ASN A 697 -1.57 26.45 18.67
C ASN A 697 -2.54 25.95 17.59
N TRP A 698 -2.72 24.63 17.44
CA TRP A 698 -3.69 24.03 16.50
C TRP A 698 -4.22 22.69 17.01
N LYS A 699 -5.35 22.25 16.46
CA LYS A 699 -5.98 20.96 16.80
C LYS A 699 -5.76 19.96 15.66
N PRO A 700 -5.27 18.75 15.96
CA PRO A 700 -5.08 17.70 14.95
C PRO A 700 -6.33 17.37 14.13
N PHE A 701 -7.52 17.33 14.77
CA PHE A 701 -8.79 17.08 14.08
C PHE A 701 -9.15 18.10 12.99
N GLU A 702 -8.85 19.40 13.23
CA GLU A 702 -9.19 20.46 12.27
C GLU A 702 -8.25 20.47 11.06
N HIS A 703 -7.04 19.91 11.19
CA HIS A 703 -6.00 19.91 10.14
C HIS A 703 -5.31 18.54 9.99
N VAL A 704 -6.06 17.50 9.65
CA VAL A 704 -5.55 16.12 9.51
C VAL A 704 -4.37 16.01 8.53
N PHE A 705 -4.37 16.78 7.43
CA PHE A 705 -3.26 16.78 6.46
C PHE A 705 -1.93 17.25 7.07
N TRP A 706 -1.95 18.16 8.04
CA TRP A 706 -0.75 18.59 8.75
C TRP A 706 -0.22 17.49 9.67
N LEU A 707 -1.12 16.76 10.33
CA LEU A 707 -0.76 15.61 11.16
C LEU A 707 -0.12 14.48 10.33
N ILE A 708 -0.67 14.20 9.15
CA ILE A 708 -0.11 13.21 8.22
C ILE A 708 1.27 13.66 7.72
N LEU A 709 1.42 14.94 7.35
CA LEU A 709 2.71 15.50 6.94
C LEU A 709 3.76 15.39 8.06
N GLU A 710 3.37 15.68 9.30
CA GLU A 710 4.23 15.58 10.49
C GLU A 710 4.72 14.14 10.71
N LEU A 711 3.82 13.16 10.61
CA LEU A 711 4.12 11.74 10.74
C LEU A 711 4.99 11.19 9.62
N GLU A 712 4.61 11.45 8.38
CA GLU A 712 5.24 10.88 7.21
C GLU A 712 6.66 11.43 7.01
N MET A 713 6.81 12.76 7.16
CA MET A 713 8.11 13.43 7.02
C MET A 713 8.96 13.35 8.28
N ASN A 714 8.42 12.79 9.38
CA ASN A 714 9.10 12.67 10.66
C ASN A 714 9.68 14.02 11.14
N ILE A 715 8.81 15.03 11.19
CA ILE A 715 9.13 16.38 11.69
C ILE A 715 8.25 16.72 12.89
N THR A 716 8.49 17.85 13.55
CA THR A 716 7.51 18.49 14.43
C THR A 716 7.24 19.90 13.91
N ILE A 717 5.98 20.21 13.67
CA ILE A 717 5.58 21.51 13.12
C ILE A 717 5.62 22.56 14.24
N ARG A 718 6.38 23.64 14.03
CA ARG A 718 6.60 24.69 15.04
C ARG A 718 5.45 25.69 15.07
N GLU A 719 5.19 26.25 16.25
CA GLU A 719 4.12 27.25 16.49
C GLU A 719 4.10 28.37 15.44
N ILE A 720 5.26 28.98 15.16
CA ILE A 720 5.39 30.05 14.16
C ILE A 720 5.02 29.61 12.75
N GLN A 721 5.29 28.36 12.37
CA GLN A 721 4.94 27.83 11.05
C GLN A 721 3.43 27.67 10.92
N ILE A 722 2.76 27.22 12.00
CA ILE A 722 1.30 27.11 12.07
C ILE A 722 0.65 28.50 12.01
N ASP A 723 1.19 29.48 12.74
CA ASP A 723 0.66 30.84 12.71
C ASP A 723 0.74 31.41 11.30
N VAL A 724 1.90 31.30 10.65
CA VAL A 724 2.08 31.76 9.27
C VAL A 724 1.12 31.05 8.31
N ALA A 725 1.04 29.72 8.37
CA ALA A 725 0.14 28.94 7.52
C ALA A 725 -1.33 29.33 7.71
N ARG A 726 -1.80 29.47 8.96
CA ARG A 726 -3.17 29.87 9.29
C ARG A 726 -3.48 31.27 8.76
N HIS A 727 -2.60 32.25 8.99
CA HIS A 727 -2.79 33.60 8.47
C HIS A 727 -2.86 33.59 6.94
N MET A 728 -1.97 32.84 6.27
CA MET A 728 -1.98 32.73 4.81
C MET A 728 -3.20 31.97 4.26
N MET A 729 -3.82 31.08 5.04
CA MET A 729 -5.03 30.36 4.66
C MET A 729 -6.30 31.20 4.81
N GLN A 730 -6.34 32.14 5.76
CA GLN A 730 -7.51 33.00 6.02
C GLN A 730 -7.99 33.70 4.73
N THR A 731 -9.06 33.18 4.14
CA THR A 731 -9.92 33.93 3.24
C THR A 731 -10.71 34.88 4.11
N GLY A 732 -10.78 36.17 3.78
CA GLY A 732 -11.46 37.21 4.58
C GLY A 732 -12.95 36.94 4.85
N MET A 733 -13.25 35.98 5.73
CA MET A 733 -14.58 35.60 6.20
C MET A 733 -14.88 36.21 7.57
N ALA A 734 -14.26 37.35 7.87
CA ALA A 734 -14.65 38.20 8.98
C ALA A 734 -14.91 39.60 8.42
N THR A 735 -16.19 39.98 8.47
CA THR A 735 -16.78 41.26 8.09
C THR A 735 -17.11 41.43 6.60
N ASN A 736 -18.26 42.06 6.35
CA ASN A 736 -18.91 42.34 5.06
C ASN A 736 -18.09 43.26 4.13
N GLN A 737 -16.81 42.96 3.90
CA GLN A 737 -15.95 43.63 2.94
C GLN A 737 -15.47 42.60 1.92
N THR A 738 -16.08 42.67 0.74
CA THR A 738 -15.92 41.83 -0.44
C THR A 738 -14.56 41.96 -1.15
N THR A 739 -13.50 42.36 -0.45
CA THR A 739 -12.14 42.45 -1.02
C THR A 739 -11.26 41.38 -0.40
N VAL A 740 -11.02 40.30 -1.16
CA VAL A 740 -9.96 39.33 -0.87
C VAL A 740 -8.64 40.12 -0.78
N LYS A 741 -8.06 40.21 0.42
CA LYS A 741 -6.77 40.88 0.63
C LYS A 741 -5.64 39.92 0.26
N ASN A 742 -4.69 40.39 -0.54
CA ASN A 742 -3.41 39.70 -0.73
C ASN A 742 -2.62 39.75 0.58
N LEU A 743 -1.95 38.65 0.93
CA LEU A 743 -1.22 38.51 2.19
C LEU A 743 0.26 38.26 1.91
N VAL A 744 1.13 38.91 2.69
CA VAL A 744 2.59 38.73 2.66
C VAL A 744 3.06 38.45 4.07
N MET A 745 3.86 37.41 4.23
CA MET A 745 4.43 37.00 5.53
C MET A 745 5.95 36.97 5.43
N GLN A 746 6.63 37.51 6.45
CA GLN A 746 8.09 37.48 6.54
C GLN A 746 8.54 36.48 7.61
N MET A 747 9.55 35.68 7.28
CA MET A 747 10.19 34.75 8.19
C MET A 747 11.71 34.81 8.03
N ASN A 748 12.44 34.44 9.09
CA ASN A 748 13.89 34.29 9.02
C ASN A 748 14.29 33.15 8.06
N MET A 749 15.48 33.27 7.46
CA MET A 749 16.04 32.22 6.62
C MET A 749 16.27 30.95 7.44
N GLY A 750 15.93 29.79 6.88
CA GLY A 750 16.09 28.50 7.55
C GLY A 750 14.94 28.07 8.47
N GLU A 751 13.87 28.86 8.61
CA GLU A 751 12.69 28.50 9.43
C GLU A 751 11.73 27.49 8.76
N GLY A 752 12.11 26.96 7.59
CA GLY A 752 11.32 25.95 6.89
C GLY A 752 10.13 26.50 6.10
N LYS A 753 10.28 27.67 5.47
CA LYS A 753 9.24 28.28 4.61
C LYS A 753 8.83 27.34 3.47
N THR A 754 9.80 26.98 2.62
CA THR A 754 9.61 26.11 1.46
C THR A 754 9.44 24.64 1.87
N SER A 755 10.11 24.21 2.95
CA SER A 755 10.11 22.81 3.34
C SER A 755 8.86 22.43 4.14
N VAL A 756 8.32 23.29 5.00
CA VAL A 756 7.19 22.93 5.89
C VAL A 756 5.92 23.68 5.51
N ILE A 757 5.98 25.01 5.44
CA ILE A 757 4.79 25.84 5.27
C ILE A 757 4.20 25.67 3.86
N LEU A 758 5.05 25.66 2.83
CA LEU A 758 4.59 25.54 1.46
C LEU A 758 3.80 24.23 1.20
N PRO A 759 4.27 23.03 1.62
CA PRO A 759 3.46 21.81 1.59
C PRO A 759 2.18 21.88 2.45
N MET A 760 2.23 22.50 3.63
CA MET A 760 1.03 22.69 4.47
C MET A 760 -0.04 23.51 3.74
N LEU A 761 0.37 24.62 3.12
CA LEU A 761 -0.52 25.46 2.32
C LEU A 761 -1.04 24.71 1.10
N ALA A 762 -0.17 24.02 0.39
CA ALA A 762 -0.55 23.24 -0.78
C ALA A 762 -1.61 22.17 -0.45
N ALA A 763 -1.39 21.41 0.61
CA ALA A 763 -2.31 20.36 1.04
C ALA A 763 -3.64 20.91 1.55
N SER A 764 -3.63 22.03 2.30
CA SER A 764 -4.84 22.58 2.92
C SER A 764 -5.66 23.50 2.03
N LEU A 765 -5.02 24.23 1.12
CA LEU A 765 -5.72 25.11 0.18
C LEU A 765 -6.33 24.33 -0.99
N ALA A 766 -5.71 23.21 -1.37
CA ALA A 766 -6.22 22.37 -2.44
C ALA A 766 -7.49 21.60 -2.05
N LEU A 767 -7.99 21.68 -0.81
CA LEU A 767 -9.18 20.94 -0.36
C LEU A 767 -10.50 21.39 -0.98
N SER A 768 -10.53 22.57 -1.59
CA SER A 768 -11.73 23.08 -2.25
C SER A 768 -11.73 22.69 -3.72
N ASP A 769 -12.77 21.98 -4.18
CA ASP A 769 -13.06 21.77 -5.61
C ASP A 769 -13.28 23.09 -6.38
N SER A 770 -13.31 24.22 -5.66
CA SER A 770 -13.53 25.57 -6.20
C SER A 770 -12.25 26.30 -6.59
N SER A 771 -11.09 25.94 -6.03
CA SER A 771 -9.84 26.66 -6.31
C SER A 771 -8.62 25.76 -6.33
N LEU A 772 -7.81 25.92 -7.36
CA LEU A 772 -6.56 25.20 -7.61
C LEU A 772 -5.37 25.99 -7.04
N VAL A 773 -4.46 25.30 -6.36
CA VAL A 773 -3.29 25.96 -5.77
C VAL A 773 -2.18 26.03 -6.81
N ARG A 774 -1.68 27.24 -7.07
CA ARG A 774 -0.53 27.47 -7.95
C ARG A 774 0.61 28.07 -7.17
N ILE A 775 1.66 27.28 -7.01
CA ILE A 775 2.91 27.68 -6.36
C ILE A 775 3.81 28.31 -7.41
N VAL A 776 4.24 29.54 -7.16
CA VAL A 776 5.15 30.28 -8.03
C VAL A 776 6.49 30.40 -7.34
N VAL A 777 7.53 29.88 -8.00
CA VAL A 777 8.90 29.86 -7.50
C VAL A 777 9.85 30.49 -8.51
N LEU A 778 11.02 30.91 -8.03
CA LEU A 778 12.12 31.30 -8.90
C LEU A 778 12.56 30.13 -9.77
N LYS A 779 12.92 30.39 -11.03
CA LYS A 779 13.31 29.34 -11.98
C LYS A 779 14.55 28.57 -11.56
N SER A 780 15.49 29.20 -10.86
CA SER A 780 16.66 28.54 -10.27
C SER A 780 16.29 27.51 -9.19
N LEU A 781 15.21 27.76 -8.43
CA LEU A 781 14.73 26.89 -7.36
C LEU A 781 13.70 25.86 -7.84
N PHE A 782 13.24 25.96 -9.08
CA PHE A 782 12.18 25.12 -9.63
C PHE A 782 12.44 23.61 -9.50
N PRO A 783 13.61 23.06 -9.92
CA PRO A 783 13.84 21.62 -9.84
C PRO A 783 13.87 21.10 -8.39
N THR A 784 14.53 21.84 -7.49
CA THR A 784 14.63 21.50 -6.07
C THR A 784 13.26 21.54 -5.40
N ASN A 785 12.46 22.58 -5.67
CA ASN A 785 11.11 22.70 -5.10
C ASN A 785 10.16 21.64 -5.67
N TYR A 786 10.30 21.29 -6.95
CA TYR A 786 9.53 20.20 -7.56
C TYR A 786 9.79 18.86 -6.85
N GLN A 787 11.07 18.49 -6.66
CA GLN A 787 11.43 17.24 -5.99
C GLN A 787 11.01 17.24 -4.52
N SER A 788 11.21 18.36 -3.80
CA SER A 788 10.82 18.49 -2.39
C SER A 788 9.30 18.38 -2.19
N LEU A 789 8.51 19.10 -3.00
CA LEU A 789 7.04 19.02 -2.92
C LEU A 789 6.53 17.64 -3.28
N ARG A 790 7.10 17.00 -4.31
CA ARG A 790 6.74 15.64 -4.69
C ARG A 790 7.03 14.63 -3.58
N CYS A 791 8.19 14.71 -2.93
CA CYS A 791 8.54 13.84 -1.81
C CYS A 791 7.58 14.02 -0.61
N ARG A 792 7.14 15.25 -0.35
CA ARG A 792 6.29 15.59 0.80
C ARG A 792 4.80 15.36 0.58
N LEU A 793 4.32 15.54 -0.64
CA LEU A 793 2.89 15.51 -0.97
C LEU A 793 2.50 14.25 -1.75
N GLY A 794 3.45 13.60 -2.44
CA GLY A 794 3.19 12.46 -3.31
C GLY A 794 3.05 11.10 -2.61
N GLY A 795 3.33 11.05 -1.30
CA GLY A 795 3.22 9.86 -0.47
C GLY A 795 1.81 9.65 0.07
N LEU A 796 1.60 9.66 1.39
CA LEU A 796 0.29 9.41 2.01
C LEU A 796 -0.74 10.47 1.64
N LEU A 797 -0.34 11.74 1.53
CA LEU A 797 -1.22 12.84 1.11
C LEU A 797 -1.70 12.69 -0.35
N ASN A 798 -0.99 11.89 -1.14
CA ASN A 798 -1.32 11.50 -2.51
C ASN A 798 -1.72 12.66 -3.44
N LYS A 799 -1.04 13.81 -3.34
CA LYS A 799 -1.26 14.97 -4.23
C LYS A 799 -0.22 14.99 -5.34
N ARG A 800 -0.67 15.10 -6.59
CA ARG A 800 0.22 15.23 -7.74
C ARG A 800 0.69 16.67 -7.86
N ILE A 801 1.95 16.82 -8.27
CA ILE A 801 2.54 18.12 -8.57
C ILE A 801 2.64 18.24 -10.08
N PHE A 802 1.87 19.16 -10.66
CA PHE A 802 1.91 19.47 -12.10
C PHE A 802 2.93 20.59 -12.35
N PRO A 803 4.11 20.30 -12.94
CA PRO A 803 5.06 21.33 -13.31
C PRO A 803 4.60 22.03 -14.60
N PHE A 804 4.00 23.21 -14.46
CA PHE A 804 3.57 24.02 -15.60
C PHE A 804 4.76 24.77 -16.21
N LEU A 805 5.33 24.18 -17.27
CA LEU A 805 6.45 24.70 -18.05
C LEU A 805 5.96 25.22 -19.40
N CYS A 806 6.00 26.53 -19.61
CA CYS A 806 5.69 27.13 -20.90
C CYS A 806 6.87 27.99 -21.35
N ARG A 807 7.57 27.53 -22.38
CA ARG A 807 8.64 28.31 -23.01
C ARG A 807 8.10 29.13 -24.16
N ARG A 808 8.70 30.29 -24.37
CA ARG A 808 8.30 31.24 -25.40
C ARG A 808 8.37 30.70 -26.84
N ASP A 809 9.31 29.80 -27.10
CA ASP A 809 9.51 29.20 -28.42
C ASP A 809 8.52 28.07 -28.72
N MET A 810 7.73 27.64 -27.74
CA MET A 810 6.71 26.62 -27.93
C MET A 810 5.56 27.15 -28.78
N ASN A 811 5.15 26.36 -29.76
CA ASN A 811 4.04 26.68 -30.64
C ASN A 811 2.93 25.63 -30.51
N PHE A 812 1.97 25.89 -29.62
CA PHE A 812 0.91 24.93 -29.34
C PHE A 812 -0.19 24.94 -30.41
N ASN A 813 -0.75 23.77 -30.72
CA ASN A 813 -1.97 23.64 -31.53
C ASN A 813 -3.23 23.56 -30.64
N GLY A 814 -4.43 23.67 -31.23
CA GLY A 814 -5.69 23.61 -30.47
C GLY A 814 -5.87 22.33 -29.65
N LYS A 815 -5.39 21.17 -30.14
CA LYS A 815 -5.44 19.90 -29.42
C LYS A 815 -4.55 19.90 -28.18
N GLN A 816 -3.32 20.39 -28.30
CA GLN A 816 -2.34 20.53 -27.22
C GLN A 816 -2.86 21.46 -26.12
N ILE A 817 -3.48 22.58 -26.49
CA ILE A 817 -4.14 23.47 -25.52
C ILE A 817 -5.30 22.78 -24.80
N ASN A 818 -6.07 21.95 -25.51
CA ASN A 818 -7.13 21.17 -24.90
C ASN A 818 -6.58 20.10 -23.93
N HIS A 819 -5.44 19.47 -24.24
CA HIS A 819 -4.77 18.57 -23.30
C HIS A 819 -4.35 19.28 -22.01
N ILE A 820 -3.77 20.49 -22.11
CA ILE A 820 -3.45 21.33 -20.93
C ILE A 820 -4.73 21.62 -20.14
N TYR A 821 -5.80 22.04 -20.82
CA TYR A 821 -7.05 22.39 -20.16
C TYR A 821 -7.69 21.20 -19.44
N ASN A 822 -7.70 20.02 -20.07
CA ASN A 822 -8.21 18.80 -19.45
C ASN A 822 -7.36 18.40 -18.24
N ARG A 823 -6.04 18.51 -18.32
CA ARG A 823 -5.15 18.25 -17.18
C ARG A 823 -5.42 19.19 -16.01
N LEU A 824 -5.60 20.48 -16.28
CA LEU A 824 -5.93 21.48 -15.25
C LEU A 824 -7.29 21.24 -14.59
N LYS A 825 -8.28 20.74 -15.35
CA LYS A 825 -9.56 20.31 -14.78
C LYS A 825 -9.42 19.07 -13.89
N GLN A 826 -8.59 18.11 -14.32
CA GLN A 826 -8.25 16.95 -13.48
C GLN A 826 -7.52 17.41 -12.21
N ASP A 827 -6.60 18.37 -12.30
CA ASP A 827 -5.93 18.94 -11.13
C ASP A 827 -6.93 19.54 -10.14
N LEU A 828 -7.93 20.26 -10.64
CA LEU A 828 -8.99 20.84 -9.80
C LEU A 828 -9.83 19.75 -9.12
N HIS A 829 -10.23 18.70 -9.86
CA HIS A 829 -11.03 17.60 -9.32
C HIS A 829 -10.26 16.73 -8.30
N ASN A 830 -9.00 16.41 -8.61
CA ASN A 830 -8.14 15.60 -7.76
C ASN A 830 -7.47 16.42 -6.65
N CYS A 831 -7.72 17.74 -6.63
CA CYS A 831 -7.17 18.65 -5.64
C CYS A 831 -5.62 18.61 -5.63
N ASP A 832 -5.03 18.59 -6.83
CA ASP A 832 -3.59 18.56 -7.09
C ASP A 832 -2.99 19.98 -7.04
N VAL A 833 -1.67 20.09 -7.23
CA VAL A 833 -0.93 21.35 -7.04
C VAL A 833 -0.14 21.71 -8.30
N ILE A 834 -0.29 22.95 -8.78
CA ILE A 834 0.53 23.46 -9.88
C ILE A 834 1.82 24.05 -9.33
N LEU A 835 2.95 23.71 -9.94
CA LEU A 835 4.22 24.40 -9.73
C LEU A 835 4.63 25.15 -11.00
N THR A 836 4.92 26.44 -10.90
CA THR A 836 5.33 27.26 -12.05
C THR A 836 6.35 28.33 -11.68
N SER A 837 6.83 29.06 -12.69
CA SER A 837 7.70 30.24 -12.53
C SER A 837 7.04 31.46 -13.19
N PRO A 838 7.39 32.69 -12.78
CA PRO A 838 6.87 33.91 -13.42
C PRO A 838 7.11 33.93 -14.94
N GLU A 839 8.25 33.38 -15.38
CA GLU A 839 8.60 33.30 -16.80
C GLU A 839 7.68 32.39 -17.60
N ASN A 840 7.26 31.26 -17.01
CA ASN A 840 6.33 30.33 -17.64
C ASN A 840 4.92 30.92 -17.74
N ILE A 841 4.46 31.61 -16.69
CA ILE A 841 3.16 32.29 -16.69
C ILE A 841 3.15 33.35 -17.80
N LEU A 842 4.16 34.22 -17.83
CA LEU A 842 4.21 35.31 -18.81
C LEU A 842 4.40 34.80 -20.24
N SER A 843 5.19 33.74 -20.44
CA SER A 843 5.32 33.10 -21.75
C SER A 843 3.99 32.54 -22.24
N PHE A 844 3.19 31.93 -21.34
CA PHE A 844 1.86 31.45 -21.67
C PHE A 844 0.91 32.61 -21.97
N ASP A 845 0.95 33.70 -21.19
CA ASP A 845 0.16 34.91 -21.42
C ASP A 845 0.42 35.52 -22.80
N LEU A 846 1.70 35.65 -23.19
CA LEU A 846 2.12 36.19 -24.48
C LEU A 846 1.81 35.26 -25.66
N LEU A 847 1.56 33.97 -25.42
CA LEU A 847 1.27 33.01 -26.48
C LEU A 847 -0.02 33.38 -27.23
N THR A 848 -1.04 33.88 -26.54
CA THR A 848 -2.27 34.41 -27.16
C THR A 848 -1.95 35.53 -28.16
N ILE A 849 -1.13 36.51 -27.74
CA ILE A 849 -0.72 37.64 -28.58
C ILE A 849 0.08 37.14 -29.79
N GLY A 850 1.01 36.20 -29.56
CA GLY A 850 1.80 35.58 -30.62
C GLY A 850 0.94 34.83 -31.65
N LYS A 851 -0.11 34.13 -31.21
CA LYS A 851 -1.07 33.45 -32.09
C LYS A 851 -1.91 34.43 -32.91
N CYS A 852 -2.40 35.51 -32.28
CA CYS A 852 -3.12 36.57 -32.98
C CYS A 852 -2.24 37.23 -34.06
N HIS A 853 -0.96 37.49 -33.78
CA HIS A 853 -0.03 38.08 -34.76
C HIS A 853 0.22 37.16 -35.97
N ARG A 854 0.13 35.85 -35.79
CA ARG A 854 0.23 34.85 -36.87
C ARG A 854 -1.10 34.58 -37.60
N ASN A 855 -2.15 35.35 -37.29
CA ASN A 855 -3.52 35.13 -37.76
C ASN A 855 -4.13 33.76 -37.38
N GLU A 856 -3.63 33.12 -36.31
CA GLU A 856 -4.16 31.87 -35.75
C GLU A 856 -5.21 32.16 -34.65
N PHE A 857 -6.30 32.85 -35.01
CA PHE A 857 -7.28 33.36 -34.04
C PHE A 857 -7.99 32.26 -33.25
N ASP A 858 -8.32 31.13 -33.86
CA ASP A 858 -9.00 30.02 -33.18
C ASP A 858 -8.16 29.46 -32.03
N VAL A 859 -6.87 29.23 -32.28
CA VAL A 859 -5.93 28.75 -31.26
C VAL A 859 -5.70 29.82 -30.20
N GLY A 860 -5.56 31.09 -30.60
CA GLY A 860 -5.47 32.22 -29.68
C GLY A 860 -6.68 32.31 -28.74
N HIS A 861 -7.89 32.09 -29.25
CA HIS A 861 -9.11 32.06 -28.45
C HIS A 861 -9.11 30.89 -27.45
N CYS A 862 -8.67 29.69 -27.86
CA CYS A 862 -8.51 28.55 -26.94
C CYS A 862 -7.54 28.88 -25.79
N VAL A 863 -6.37 29.46 -26.11
CA VAL A 863 -5.36 29.84 -25.10
C VAL A 863 -5.91 30.88 -24.15
N LEU A 864 -6.56 31.92 -24.67
CA LEU A 864 -7.21 32.97 -23.87
C LEU A 864 -8.28 32.41 -22.94
N THR A 865 -9.03 31.38 -23.39
CA THR A 865 -10.03 30.69 -22.57
C THR A 865 -9.37 30.01 -21.37
N VAL A 866 -8.26 29.30 -21.59
CA VAL A 866 -7.48 28.66 -20.50
C VAL A 866 -6.89 29.70 -19.55
N GLN A 867 -6.35 30.81 -20.06
CA GLN A 867 -5.81 31.91 -19.23
C GLN A 867 -6.89 32.55 -18.35
N ARG A 868 -8.08 32.81 -18.91
CA ARG A 868 -9.22 33.34 -18.16
C ARG A 868 -9.67 32.35 -17.09
N TRP A 869 -9.70 31.07 -17.43
CA TRP A 869 -10.03 30.02 -16.48
C TRP A 869 -9.03 29.97 -15.32
N LEU A 870 -7.71 29.98 -15.60
CA LEU A 870 -6.68 30.02 -14.56
C LEU A 870 -6.88 31.23 -13.63
N LYS A 871 -7.08 32.44 -14.19
CA LYS A 871 -7.31 33.65 -13.37
C LYS A 871 -8.53 33.56 -12.45
N SER A 872 -9.56 32.81 -12.82
CA SER A 872 -10.78 32.66 -12.01
C SER A 872 -10.70 31.53 -10.98
N PHE A 873 -9.94 30.46 -11.27
CA PHE A 873 -9.93 29.24 -10.48
C PHE A 873 -8.61 28.98 -9.75
N THR A 874 -7.56 29.80 -9.88
CA THR A 874 -6.29 29.58 -9.16
C THR A 874 -6.10 30.50 -7.96
N ARG A 875 -5.55 29.95 -6.87
CA ARG A 875 -4.98 30.70 -5.75
C ARG A 875 -3.46 30.61 -5.80
N ASP A 876 -2.81 31.76 -5.93
CA ASP A 876 -1.35 31.85 -6.07
C ASP A 876 -0.65 31.91 -4.70
N VAL A 877 0.41 31.10 -4.54
CA VAL A 877 1.33 31.15 -3.40
C VAL A 877 2.73 31.44 -3.95
N LEU A 878 3.30 32.59 -3.57
CA LEU A 878 4.62 33.02 -4.02
C LEU A 878 5.68 32.63 -2.98
N ASP A 879 6.68 31.84 -3.38
CA ASP A 879 7.87 31.58 -2.56
C ASP A 879 8.98 32.58 -2.91
N GLU A 880 9.66 33.16 -1.92
CA GLU A 880 10.62 34.28 -2.13
C GLU A 880 10.00 35.46 -2.91
N SER A 881 8.84 35.93 -2.41
CA SER A 881 8.06 37.00 -3.03
C SER A 881 8.81 38.31 -3.22
N ASP A 882 9.81 38.58 -2.38
CA ASP A 882 10.69 39.74 -2.46
C ASP A 882 11.56 39.72 -3.72
N GLU A 883 12.07 38.55 -4.11
CA GLU A 883 12.81 38.37 -5.37
C GLU A 883 11.87 38.32 -6.58
N ILE A 884 10.77 37.56 -6.49
CA ILE A 884 9.80 37.40 -7.59
C ILE A 884 9.19 38.75 -8.01
N LEU A 885 8.87 39.60 -7.04
CA LEU A 885 8.24 40.90 -7.28
C LEU A 885 9.26 42.04 -7.42
N HIS A 886 10.56 41.73 -7.37
CA HIS A 886 11.61 42.73 -7.49
C HIS A 886 11.56 43.39 -8.89
N PRO A 887 11.65 44.73 -9.01
CA PRO A 887 11.63 45.41 -10.31
C PRO A 887 12.72 44.95 -11.29
N LYS A 888 13.89 44.53 -10.78
CA LYS A 888 14.96 43.91 -11.59
C LYS A 888 14.56 42.57 -12.22
N TYR A 889 13.60 41.86 -11.63
CA TYR A 889 13.05 40.62 -12.19
C TYR A 889 11.93 40.90 -13.20
N GLN A 890 11.66 42.18 -13.54
CA GLN A 890 10.69 42.53 -14.57
C GLN A 890 11.10 41.94 -15.92
N LEU A 891 10.30 40.99 -16.37
CA LEU A 891 10.50 40.29 -17.64
C LEU A 891 10.01 41.17 -18.79
N ILE A 892 10.95 41.74 -19.55
CA ILE A 892 10.65 42.52 -20.76
C ILE A 892 10.81 41.62 -21.98
N TYR A 893 9.69 41.32 -22.65
CA TYR A 893 9.68 40.52 -23.87
C TYR A 893 9.37 41.38 -25.10
N THR A 894 10.30 41.39 -26.06
CA THR A 894 10.12 42.04 -27.36
C THR A 894 9.15 41.24 -28.23
N VAL A 895 8.13 41.86 -28.82
CA VAL A 895 7.15 41.19 -29.72
C VAL A 895 7.41 41.64 -31.16
N GLY A 896 7.43 40.69 -32.11
CA GLY A 896 7.65 40.96 -33.53
C GLY A 896 9.00 40.45 -34.04
N ASN A 897 9.34 40.79 -35.29
CA ASN A 897 10.63 40.44 -35.90
C ASN A 897 11.76 41.24 -35.26
N GLN A 898 12.96 40.67 -35.21
CA GLN A 898 14.16 41.40 -34.79
C GLN A 898 14.37 42.58 -35.74
N GLN A 899 14.29 43.79 -35.20
CA GLN A 899 14.60 45.02 -35.90
C GLN A 899 15.98 45.52 -35.46
N ASN A 900 16.63 46.29 -36.33
CA ASN A 900 17.81 47.03 -35.92
C ASN A 900 17.39 48.02 -34.83
N VAL A 901 18.21 48.17 -33.79
CA VAL A 901 18.00 49.19 -32.76
C VAL A 901 17.95 50.55 -33.45
N ASP A 902 17.01 51.42 -33.07
CA ASP A 902 16.94 52.77 -33.59
C ASP A 902 18.29 53.48 -33.41
N GLY A 903 18.83 54.02 -34.51
CA GLY A 903 20.16 54.62 -34.52
C GLY A 903 21.32 53.62 -34.57
N GLY A 904 21.10 52.30 -34.63
CA GLY A 904 22.10 51.26 -34.92
C GLY A 904 23.54 51.61 -34.53
N ALA A 905 24.41 51.78 -35.55
CA ALA A 905 25.79 52.18 -35.34
C ALA A 905 25.99 53.64 -34.89
N GLU A 906 25.07 54.52 -35.26
CA GLU A 906 25.05 55.92 -34.82
C GLU A 906 24.96 56.02 -33.29
N CYS A 907 24.29 55.08 -32.59
CA CYS A 907 24.17 55.11 -31.13
C CYS A 907 25.54 55.00 -30.43
N TRP A 908 26.35 54.00 -30.77
CA TRP A 908 27.70 53.89 -30.18
C TRP A 908 28.68 54.90 -30.78
N ASN A 909 28.52 55.27 -32.05
CA ASN A 909 29.32 56.33 -32.66
C ASN A 909 29.07 57.69 -31.97
N THR A 910 27.83 58.01 -31.62
CA THR A 910 27.46 59.25 -30.91
C THR A 910 28.07 59.25 -29.51
N ILE A 911 27.96 58.14 -28.78
CA ILE A 911 28.58 57.98 -27.47
C ILE A 911 30.11 58.07 -27.56
N GLN A 912 30.76 57.63 -28.64
CA GLN A 912 32.20 57.80 -28.82
C GLN A 912 32.58 59.22 -29.28
N THR A 913 31.71 59.87 -30.04
CA THR A 913 31.90 61.24 -30.55
C THR A 913 31.87 62.24 -29.41
N ILE A 914 31.03 62.05 -28.39
CA ILE A 914 30.97 62.92 -27.20
C ILE A 914 32.32 62.97 -26.46
N PRO A 915 32.94 61.87 -26.02
CA PRO A 915 34.30 61.82 -25.47
C PRO A 915 35.35 62.35 -26.43
N HIS A 916 35.20 62.14 -27.75
CA HIS A 916 36.12 62.70 -28.73
C HIS A 916 36.05 64.24 -28.76
N LEU A 917 34.84 64.81 -28.72
CA LEU A 917 34.61 66.24 -28.60
C LEU A 917 35.11 66.77 -27.25
N VAL A 918 34.85 66.06 -26.15
CA VAL A 918 35.41 66.39 -24.82
C VAL A 918 36.93 66.41 -24.89
N LYS A 919 37.58 65.40 -25.48
CA LYS A 919 39.04 65.36 -25.67
C LYS A 919 39.54 66.54 -26.52
N LYS A 920 38.84 66.86 -27.62
CA LYS A 920 39.19 67.96 -28.53
C LYS A 920 39.08 69.32 -27.83
N HIS A 921 38.05 69.50 -27.01
CA HIS A 921 37.76 70.77 -26.35
C HIS A 921 38.30 70.85 -24.90
N ALA A 922 38.85 69.76 -24.36
CA ALA A 922 39.33 69.68 -22.98
C ALA A 922 40.36 70.77 -22.64
N VAL A 923 41.27 71.09 -23.56
CA VAL A 923 42.24 72.18 -23.38
C VAL A 923 41.52 73.52 -23.24
N SER A 924 40.51 73.78 -24.08
CA SER A 924 39.74 75.04 -24.03
C SER A 924 38.89 75.12 -22.76
N ILE A 925 38.27 74.00 -22.35
CA ILE A 925 37.46 73.91 -21.14
C ILE A 925 38.33 74.13 -19.90
N SER A 926 39.51 73.50 -19.83
CA SER A 926 40.46 73.71 -18.72
C SER A 926 40.98 75.14 -18.61
N LYS A 927 41.07 75.87 -19.74
CA LYS A 927 41.44 77.29 -19.75
C LYS A 927 40.31 78.20 -19.25
N HIS A 928 39.05 77.86 -19.53
CA HIS A 928 37.89 78.64 -19.08
C HIS A 928 37.49 78.33 -17.63
N PHE A 929 37.74 77.11 -17.15
CA PHE A 929 37.37 76.64 -15.81
C PHE A 929 38.60 76.12 -15.05
N SER A 930 39.60 76.99 -14.89
CA SER A 930 40.92 76.61 -14.32
C SER A 930 40.89 76.19 -12.85
N GLU A 931 39.87 76.57 -12.10
CA GLU A 931 39.71 76.22 -10.68
C GLU A 931 38.97 74.88 -10.47
N GLU A 932 38.21 74.42 -11.47
CA GLU A 932 37.34 73.23 -11.35
C GLU A 932 37.82 72.03 -12.18
N VAL A 933 38.60 72.24 -13.24
CA VAL A 933 38.97 71.18 -14.19
C VAL A 933 40.49 71.08 -14.37
N CYS A 934 41.07 69.96 -13.91
CA CYS A 934 42.48 69.65 -14.12
C CYS A 934 42.69 68.88 -15.44
N TYR A 935 43.35 69.50 -16.42
CA TYR A 935 43.76 68.84 -17.67
C TYR A 935 45.24 68.49 -17.65
N LYS A 936 45.54 67.18 -17.70
CA LYS A 936 46.91 66.67 -17.82
C LYS A 936 47.12 66.20 -19.26
N SER A 937 47.99 66.86 -20.02
CA SER A 937 48.31 66.36 -21.37
C SER A 937 49.02 65.00 -21.24
N PRO A 938 48.75 64.04 -22.14
CA PRO A 938 49.63 62.89 -22.27
C PRO A 938 51.01 63.43 -22.67
N ALA A 939 52.03 63.16 -21.86
CA ALA A 939 53.42 63.41 -22.24
C ALA A 939 53.72 62.63 -23.52
N GLN A 940 54.43 63.25 -24.46
CA GLN A 940 54.97 62.56 -25.64
C GLN A 940 55.92 61.44 -25.24
#